data_AF-C7NB34-F1
#
_entry.id   AF-C7NB34-F1
#
_cell.length_a   1.000
_cell.length_b   1.000
_cell.length_c   1.000
_cell.angle_alpha   90.00
_cell.angle_beta   90.00
_cell.angle_gamma   90.00
#
_symmetry.space_group_name_H-M   'P 1'
#
loop_
_entity.id
_entity.type
_entity.pdbx_description
1 polymer ?
#
loop_
_entity_poly.entity_id
_entity_poly.type
_entity_poly.pdbx_seq_one_letter_code
_entity_poly.pdbx_strand_id
1 'polypeptide(L)'
;MERKFEDITTAIAEKVGGSENIQSVTHCATRLRLVLNDFEKVKMEEIENLRLVKGAFVAGNQLQIIFGAGLVNDVYRELADSLGYSVNHPSAKTAEESAVKQNPFQKFIKSISDVFIEIMPCILAAALLMGLTSLLTTKGLFGNKTIVEMIPQIAGINRMVSIASTGIFALLPMIVAYSATKRFGGRASLGLAIGAVMIHPDLANAFSVAGGSAKPEIINVFGLNIELVGFQGGIIIALMIGYIVASLDKFFNKVLPDLIKFVLAPMLTILISSILLFTVIGPFGRELGNGLTNGLLWIAEHTGVFGYMLFAGVQQVIVITGLHHTFGAIEAQLLASTNHDFLNPLMSVALVAQGGAVLGYMFLHRNNNKTKEICISAFTSVLFGISEPALFGVNIKYKYPLIAGCIAGAISEAYVYFSKLTATGFGTTGVPGFTIVEPANNGHLNFIIAHLIAVLAGIGLTIMIGKVYEKKIKKEVDKMVKNSPFRQKFHIEAPSGYLNDPNGFSFFNGECNLFYQWTPYMYSSENVWYQGWYHLKGTDFLTWEKLGAGIEADERFATHGAYSGSAIADDDKLTIFYTGNTRNEDWQRIPYQVIATMDKNNIITKRENPEITGILDGYTDHFRYPKIWKNFDGEYYAIIGIQRKNLTGTAVIAHSKDTYNWQILGEIDTNLKNFGYMWECPDYFELEDNGVFVFSPQGLYPQGNDYHNIYQTGYLIGDKIDKNNLKLNEITDFQELDKGFDFYAPQSTSTPDNRRILIGWMGLPEMKYPTEKYGYCGCLTLPRELTIKNGKLYQNPVKEIDKYRKNKIILNKEELKTGISAENSYELQAKFENIKESFTIDLFSNEKHTEYARIKYSATKKELWLDRGNMDIPVNESHGTKRLIANNLENNLTLDIFVDTSSIEIFVNNGEKIASSRIFTTNEERFIFADLKENAGKITYVELDF
;
A
#
# COMPACT_ATOMS: atom_id res chain seq x y z
N MET A 1 -16.45 22.09 -15.32
CA MET A 1 -15.42 21.93 -14.27
C MET A 1 -15.94 21.03 -13.12
N GLU A 2 -17.26 20.82 -13.00
CA GLU A 2 -17.92 19.98 -11.98
C GLU A 2 -17.68 18.45 -12.11
N ARG A 3 -17.60 17.88 -13.33
CA ARG A 3 -17.47 16.41 -13.50
C ARG A 3 -16.13 15.75 -13.10
N LYS A 4 -15.16 16.47 -12.52
CA LYS A 4 -13.80 15.91 -12.31
C LYS A 4 -13.68 15.06 -11.04
N PHE A 5 -14.55 15.28 -10.06
CA PHE A 5 -14.50 14.64 -8.74
C PHE A 5 -15.75 13.81 -8.38
N GLU A 6 -16.82 13.90 -9.17
CA GLU A 6 -18.07 13.15 -8.98
C GLU A 6 -17.85 11.62 -8.98
N ASP A 7 -17.00 11.13 -9.91
CA ASP A 7 -16.64 9.71 -10.00
C ASP A 7 -15.96 9.19 -8.73
N ILE A 8 -15.10 10.01 -8.12
CA ILE A 8 -14.34 9.57 -6.95
C ILE A 8 -15.16 9.66 -5.67
N THR A 9 -16.01 10.68 -5.53
CA THR A 9 -16.88 10.80 -4.34
C THR A 9 -17.94 9.72 -4.33
N THR A 10 -18.46 9.34 -5.50
CA THR A 10 -19.38 8.19 -5.66
C THR A 10 -18.67 6.87 -5.36
N ALA A 11 -17.46 6.67 -5.90
CA ALA A 11 -16.68 5.48 -5.58
C ALA A 11 -16.35 5.38 -4.07
N ILE A 12 -15.98 6.49 -3.43
CA ILE A 12 -15.77 6.52 -1.97
C ILE A 12 -17.05 6.11 -1.24
N ALA A 13 -18.20 6.72 -1.58
CA ALA A 13 -19.48 6.42 -0.96
C ALA A 13 -19.85 4.92 -1.12
N GLU A 14 -19.68 4.34 -2.30
CA GLU A 14 -19.92 2.90 -2.53
C GLU A 14 -19.01 2.01 -1.69
N LYS A 15 -17.70 2.31 -1.65
CA LYS A 15 -16.71 1.47 -0.96
C LYS A 15 -16.73 1.60 0.55
N VAL A 16 -17.32 2.68 1.08
CA VAL A 16 -17.62 2.78 2.51
C VAL A 16 -18.98 2.18 2.88
N GLY A 17 -19.73 1.58 1.95
CA GLY A 17 -21.00 0.92 2.25
C GLY A 17 -22.24 1.81 2.10
N GLY A 18 -22.15 2.83 1.25
CA GLY A 18 -23.23 3.76 0.91
C GLY A 18 -23.06 5.15 1.53
N SER A 19 -23.70 6.15 0.92
CA SER A 19 -23.72 7.53 1.43
C SER A 19 -24.38 7.63 2.81
N GLU A 20 -25.36 6.77 3.08
CA GLU A 20 -26.05 6.58 4.35
C GLU A 20 -25.14 6.04 5.46
N ASN A 21 -24.00 5.45 5.11
CA ASN A 21 -23.02 5.01 6.10
C ASN A 21 -22.09 6.15 6.55
N ILE A 22 -22.08 7.29 5.85
CA ILE A 22 -21.25 8.44 6.17
C ILE A 22 -22.02 9.35 7.15
N GLN A 23 -21.53 9.44 8.38
CA GLN A 23 -22.14 10.25 9.44
C GLN A 23 -21.69 11.73 9.37
N SER A 24 -20.42 11.96 9.06
CA SER A 24 -19.88 13.31 8.83
C SER A 24 -18.60 13.28 8.01
N VAL A 25 -18.35 14.37 7.30
CA VAL A 25 -17.15 14.59 6.49
C VAL A 25 -16.43 15.84 7.01
N THR A 26 -15.14 15.72 7.25
CA THR A 26 -14.24 16.86 7.51
C THR A 26 -12.94 16.66 6.74
N HIS A 27 -12.06 17.67 6.70
CA HIS A 27 -10.72 17.50 6.15
C HIS A 27 -9.68 18.28 6.95
N CYS A 28 -8.42 17.85 6.85
CA CYS A 28 -7.27 18.66 7.27
C CYS A 28 -6.46 19.08 6.04
N ALA A 29 -5.21 19.50 6.24
CA ALA A 29 -4.35 19.97 5.16
C ALA A 29 -4.17 18.95 4.02
N THR A 30 -4.19 17.64 4.30
CA THR A 30 -3.88 16.60 3.29
C THR A 30 -4.84 15.41 3.25
N ARG A 31 -5.86 15.37 4.13
CA ARG A 31 -6.69 14.17 4.32
C ARG A 31 -8.18 14.48 4.46
N LEU A 32 -8.99 13.69 3.79
CA LEU A 32 -10.43 13.63 3.97
C LEU A 32 -10.72 12.69 5.15
N ARG A 33 -11.61 13.07 6.04
CA ARG A 33 -11.96 12.33 7.26
C ARG A 33 -13.45 12.05 7.26
N LEU A 34 -13.79 10.77 7.21
CA LEU A 34 -15.15 10.29 7.23
C LEU A 34 -15.42 9.63 8.57
N VAL A 35 -16.42 10.11 9.31
CA VAL A 35 -16.98 9.34 10.43
C VAL A 35 -18.06 8.45 9.85
N LEU A 36 -18.00 7.14 10.14
CA LEU A 36 -18.90 6.15 9.57
C LEU A 36 -19.81 5.53 10.64
N ASN A 37 -21.02 5.13 10.25
CA ASN A 37 -21.96 4.42 11.12
C ASN A 37 -21.52 2.96 11.37
N ASP A 38 -20.95 2.31 10.35
CA ASP A 38 -20.50 0.91 10.40
C ASP A 38 -19.20 0.72 9.61
N PHE A 39 -18.12 0.36 10.31
CA PHE A 39 -16.81 0.13 9.70
C PHE A 39 -16.67 -1.24 9.02
N GLU A 40 -17.53 -2.23 9.31
CA GLU A 40 -17.43 -3.56 8.68
C GLU A 40 -17.80 -3.53 7.19
N LYS A 41 -18.55 -2.50 6.77
CA LYS A 41 -18.91 -2.28 5.35
C LYS A 41 -17.78 -1.63 4.54
N VAL A 42 -16.69 -1.22 5.19
CA VAL A 42 -15.59 -0.49 4.55
C VAL A 42 -14.67 -1.46 3.82
N LYS A 43 -14.60 -1.31 2.50
CA LYS A 43 -13.69 -2.08 1.64
C LYS A 43 -12.34 -1.38 1.56
N MET A 44 -11.56 -1.42 2.65
CA MET A 44 -10.34 -0.63 2.81
C MET A 44 -9.33 -0.81 1.66
N GLU A 45 -9.05 -2.05 1.26
CA GLU A 45 -8.13 -2.34 0.15
C GLU A 45 -8.63 -1.76 -1.18
N GLU A 46 -9.95 -1.72 -1.40
CA GLU A 46 -10.52 -1.11 -2.60
C GLU A 46 -10.42 0.43 -2.56
N ILE A 47 -10.59 1.04 -1.37
CA ILE A 47 -10.44 2.49 -1.16
C ILE A 47 -8.99 2.93 -1.38
N GLU A 48 -8.01 2.19 -0.88
CA GLU A 48 -6.59 2.46 -1.11
C GLU A 48 -6.19 2.41 -2.60
N ASN A 49 -6.97 1.68 -3.41
CA ASN A 49 -6.74 1.51 -4.84
C ASN A 49 -7.55 2.51 -5.70
N LEU A 50 -8.39 3.36 -5.10
CA LEU A 50 -9.12 4.40 -5.83
C LEU A 50 -8.15 5.42 -6.45
N ARG A 51 -8.47 5.87 -7.65
CA ARG A 51 -7.76 6.96 -8.35
C ARG A 51 -7.62 8.17 -7.41
N LEU A 52 -6.48 8.86 -7.38
CA LEU A 52 -6.19 10.01 -6.48
C LEU A 52 -6.02 9.72 -4.98
N VAL A 53 -6.36 8.51 -4.48
CA VAL A 53 -6.13 8.14 -3.07
C VAL A 53 -4.66 7.73 -2.90
N LYS A 54 -3.93 8.45 -2.05
CA LYS A 54 -2.51 8.17 -1.73
C LYS A 54 -2.35 7.14 -0.61
N GLY A 55 -3.43 6.86 0.12
CA GLY A 55 -3.52 5.87 1.19
C GLY A 55 -4.78 6.08 2.01
N ALA A 56 -5.25 5.05 2.70
CA ALA A 56 -6.42 5.14 3.56
C ALA A 56 -6.21 4.30 4.83
N PHE A 57 -6.63 4.82 5.98
CA PHE A 57 -6.52 4.09 7.25
C PHE A 57 -7.61 4.53 8.21
N VAL A 58 -7.94 3.65 9.17
CA VAL A 58 -8.84 4.01 10.27
C VAL A 58 -8.01 4.57 11.43
N ALA A 59 -8.42 5.74 11.93
CA ALA A 59 -7.89 6.31 13.16
C ALA A 59 -9.05 6.72 14.08
N GLY A 60 -9.16 6.06 15.23
CA GLY A 60 -10.30 6.23 16.14
C GLY A 60 -11.60 5.78 15.48
N ASN A 61 -12.58 6.68 15.40
CA ASN A 61 -13.87 6.46 14.72
C ASN A 61 -13.90 7.11 13.31
N GLN A 62 -12.75 7.38 12.71
CA GLN A 62 -12.65 8.05 11.41
C GLN A 62 -11.89 7.20 10.41
N LEU A 63 -12.46 7.03 9.22
CA LEU A 63 -11.74 6.65 8.03
C LEU A 63 -11.02 7.89 7.49
N GLN A 64 -9.69 7.87 7.46
CA GLN A 64 -8.87 8.94 6.87
C GLN A 64 -8.38 8.50 5.51
N ILE A 65 -8.72 9.28 4.49
CA ILE A 65 -8.31 9.06 3.10
C ILE A 65 -7.34 10.19 2.73
N ILE A 66 -6.13 9.83 2.32
CA ILE A 66 -5.06 10.78 2.00
C ILE A 66 -5.21 11.18 0.53
N PHE A 67 -5.42 12.46 0.27
CA PHE A 67 -5.44 13.04 -1.08
C PHE A 67 -4.23 13.93 -1.36
N GLY A 68 -3.60 14.48 -0.31
CA GLY A 68 -2.54 15.49 -0.44
C GLY A 68 -3.07 16.92 -0.32
N ALA A 69 -2.14 17.88 -0.23
CA ALA A 69 -2.47 19.28 -0.01
C ALA A 69 -3.18 19.88 -1.22
N GLY A 70 -4.21 20.70 -0.98
CA GLY A 70 -5.03 21.29 -2.04
C GLY A 70 -6.13 20.35 -2.52
N LEU A 71 -5.77 19.18 -3.08
CA LEU A 71 -6.70 18.21 -3.67
C LEU A 71 -7.80 17.75 -2.69
N VAL A 72 -7.43 17.60 -1.42
CA VAL A 72 -8.38 17.24 -0.36
C VAL A 72 -9.55 18.23 -0.23
N ASN A 73 -9.32 19.52 -0.49
CA ASN A 73 -10.34 20.56 -0.36
C ASN A 73 -11.42 20.43 -1.45
N ASP A 74 -11.01 19.98 -2.64
CA ASP A 74 -11.89 19.82 -3.79
C ASP A 74 -12.71 18.54 -3.67
N VAL A 75 -12.08 17.43 -3.29
CA VAL A 75 -12.78 16.17 -2.99
C VAL A 75 -13.74 16.35 -1.81
N TYR A 76 -13.34 17.10 -0.78
CA TYR A 76 -14.21 17.43 0.35
C TYR A 76 -15.46 18.18 -0.09
N ARG A 77 -15.30 19.25 -0.88
CA ARG A 77 -16.43 20.06 -1.37
C ARG A 77 -17.43 19.21 -2.13
N GLU A 78 -16.93 18.45 -3.11
CA GLU A 78 -17.78 17.61 -3.95
C GLU A 78 -18.50 16.54 -3.12
N LEU A 79 -17.81 15.89 -2.17
CA LEU A 79 -18.42 14.86 -1.33
C LEU A 79 -19.43 15.48 -0.36
N ALA A 80 -19.12 16.62 0.25
CA ALA A 80 -20.02 17.33 1.15
C ALA A 80 -21.30 17.80 0.41
N ASP A 81 -21.15 18.33 -0.82
CA ASP A 81 -22.25 18.78 -1.66
C ASP A 81 -23.13 17.59 -2.08
N SER A 82 -22.54 16.46 -2.48
CA SER A 82 -23.25 15.22 -2.84
C SER A 82 -24.07 14.61 -1.68
N LEU A 83 -23.59 14.79 -0.44
CA LEU A 83 -24.21 14.28 0.78
C LEU A 83 -25.19 15.30 1.43
N GLY A 84 -25.33 16.50 0.87
CA GLY A 84 -26.19 17.56 1.41
C GLY A 84 -25.68 18.17 2.72
N TYR A 85 -24.39 18.05 3.04
CA TYR A 85 -23.78 18.69 4.20
C TYR A 85 -23.38 20.14 3.87
N SER A 86 -23.98 21.12 4.54
CA SER A 86 -23.56 22.52 4.39
C SER A 86 -22.13 22.71 4.94
N VAL A 87 -21.29 23.37 4.14
CA VAL A 87 -19.92 23.78 4.50
C VAL A 87 -19.94 24.52 5.84
N ASN A 88 -19.21 23.97 6.82
CA ASN A 88 -19.06 24.41 8.21
C ASN A 88 -20.27 24.14 9.13
N HIS A 89 -20.35 22.91 9.66
CA HIS A 89 -20.53 22.63 11.10
C HIS A 89 -20.73 21.11 11.30
N PRO A 90 -20.00 20.45 12.22
CA PRO A 90 -20.45 19.15 12.70
C PRO A 90 -21.73 19.36 13.50
N SER A 91 -22.81 18.65 13.12
CA SER A 91 -24.05 18.67 13.89
C SER A 91 -23.80 18.06 15.27
N ALA A 92 -24.14 18.80 16.33
CA ALA A 92 -23.86 18.44 17.73
C ALA A 92 -24.44 17.09 18.20
N LYS A 93 -25.26 16.40 17.38
CA LYS A 93 -25.85 15.09 17.67
C LYS A 93 -24.93 13.90 17.37
N THR A 94 -23.86 14.07 16.59
CA THR A 94 -23.09 12.92 16.04
C THR A 94 -21.96 12.39 16.93
N ALA A 95 -21.65 13.06 18.06
CA ALA A 95 -20.55 12.65 18.94
C ALA A 95 -20.92 11.61 20.03
N GLU A 96 -22.22 11.38 20.29
CA GLU A 96 -22.67 10.50 21.38
C GLU A 96 -22.87 9.04 20.97
N GLU A 97 -23.12 8.74 19.68
CA GLU A 97 -23.53 7.41 19.23
C GLU A 97 -22.37 6.52 18.71
N SER A 98 -21.20 7.05 18.39
CA SER A 98 -20.06 6.26 17.87
C SER A 98 -19.18 5.61 18.96
N ALA A 99 -19.65 5.51 20.21
CA ALA A 99 -18.85 4.96 21.32
C ALA A 99 -18.92 3.43 21.37
N VAL A 100 -17.99 2.75 20.67
CA VAL A 100 -17.56 1.38 21.05
C VAL A 100 -17.32 1.36 22.55
N LYS A 101 -17.85 0.36 23.29
CA LYS A 101 -17.82 0.15 24.76
C LYS A 101 -16.65 0.83 25.53
N GLN A 102 -16.66 2.15 25.67
CA GLN A 102 -15.66 2.87 26.46
C GLN A 102 -16.04 2.74 27.93
N ASN A 103 -15.09 2.31 28.75
CA ASN A 103 -15.30 2.25 30.19
C ASN A 103 -15.45 3.68 30.76
N PRO A 104 -16.05 3.85 31.95
CA PRO A 104 -16.29 5.18 32.53
C PRO A 104 -15.02 6.04 32.68
N PHE A 105 -13.87 5.40 32.91
CA PHE A 105 -12.58 6.06 33.02
C PHE A 105 -12.11 6.66 31.68
N GLN A 106 -12.19 5.90 30.58
CA GLN A 106 -11.86 6.38 29.24
C GLN A 106 -12.76 7.54 28.79
N LYS A 107 -14.06 7.49 29.13
CA LYS A 107 -14.99 8.61 28.87
C LYS A 107 -14.58 9.88 29.62
N PHE A 108 -14.14 9.75 30.87
CA PHE A 108 -13.64 10.87 31.66
C PHE A 108 -12.35 11.47 31.07
N ILE A 109 -11.36 10.65 30.73
CA ILE A 109 -10.10 11.09 30.13
C ILE A 109 -10.31 11.75 28.76
N LYS A 110 -11.21 11.21 27.94
CA LYS A 110 -11.62 11.82 26.67
C LYS A 110 -12.25 13.20 26.88
N SER A 111 -13.13 13.33 27.88
CA SER A 111 -13.77 14.61 28.20
C SER A 111 -12.74 15.70 28.54
N ILE A 112 -11.66 15.33 29.26
CA ILE A 112 -10.54 16.25 29.51
C ILE A 112 -9.81 16.59 28.21
N SER A 113 -9.50 15.59 27.38
CA SER A 113 -8.79 15.78 26.11
C SER A 113 -9.50 16.76 25.18
N ASP A 114 -10.82 16.64 25.06
CA ASP A 114 -11.63 17.49 24.18
C ASP A 114 -11.59 18.98 24.60
N VAL A 115 -11.46 19.26 25.90
CA VAL A 115 -11.31 20.65 26.41
C VAL A 115 -9.99 21.25 25.91
N PHE A 116 -8.89 20.49 25.92
CA PHE A 116 -7.60 20.99 25.48
C PHE A 116 -7.48 21.12 23.97
N ILE A 117 -8.11 20.23 23.20
CA ILE A 117 -8.13 20.30 21.73
C ILE A 117 -8.73 21.62 21.25
N GLU A 118 -9.80 22.09 21.88
CA GLU A 118 -10.46 23.34 21.51
C GLU A 118 -9.57 24.59 21.70
N ILE A 119 -8.71 24.58 22.73
CA ILE A 119 -7.89 25.74 23.10
C ILE A 119 -6.45 25.64 22.58
N MET A 120 -6.06 24.50 22.00
CA MET A 120 -4.73 24.21 21.49
C MET A 120 -4.18 25.28 20.53
N PRO A 121 -4.95 25.81 19.54
CA PRO A 121 -4.41 26.83 18.64
C PRO A 121 -3.97 28.12 19.35
N CYS A 122 -4.68 28.48 20.43
CA CYS A 122 -4.37 29.66 21.23
C CYS A 122 -3.09 29.46 22.05
N ILE A 123 -2.97 28.28 22.69
CA ILE A 123 -1.77 27.88 23.44
C ILE A 123 -0.55 27.80 22.52
N LEU A 124 -0.71 27.20 21.35
CA LEU A 124 0.33 27.09 20.32
C LEU A 124 0.85 28.46 19.91
N ALA A 125 -0.05 29.41 19.62
CA ALA A 125 0.34 30.78 19.27
C ALA A 125 1.12 31.46 20.41
N ALA A 126 0.64 31.32 21.66
CA ALA A 126 1.31 31.89 22.82
C ALA A 126 2.70 31.30 23.05
N ALA A 127 2.84 29.97 22.93
CA ALA A 127 4.09 29.25 23.09
C ALA A 127 5.12 29.66 22.02
N LEU A 128 4.72 29.72 20.74
CA LEU A 128 5.60 30.14 19.64
C LEU A 128 6.07 31.61 19.80
N LEU A 129 5.19 32.51 20.21
CA LEU A 129 5.53 33.92 20.44
C LEU A 129 6.44 34.08 21.67
N MET A 130 6.21 33.32 22.73
CA MET A 130 7.07 33.27 23.90
C MET A 130 8.46 32.76 23.53
N GLY A 131 8.50 31.70 22.72
CA GLY A 131 9.76 31.14 22.27
C GLY A 131 10.53 32.06 21.32
N LEU A 132 9.84 32.76 20.42
CA LEU A 132 10.45 33.83 19.62
C LEU A 132 11.05 34.92 20.52
N THR A 133 10.33 35.32 21.57
CA THR A 133 10.85 36.29 22.56
C THR A 133 12.11 35.75 23.24
N SER A 134 12.11 34.49 23.66
CA SER A 134 13.25 33.82 24.30
C SER A 134 14.47 33.80 23.38
N LEU A 135 14.30 33.40 22.11
CA LEU A 135 15.37 33.38 21.11
C LEU A 135 16.01 34.76 20.90
N LEU A 136 15.19 35.81 20.88
CA LEU A 136 15.65 37.18 20.66
C LEU A 136 16.36 37.77 21.90
N THR A 137 16.04 37.29 23.10
CA THR A 137 16.49 37.87 24.38
C THR A 137 17.50 37.02 25.15
N THR A 138 17.78 35.80 24.70
CA THR A 138 18.74 34.90 25.34
C THR A 138 20.18 35.32 25.05
N LYS A 139 20.99 35.46 26.10
CA LYS A 139 22.44 35.71 26.00
C LYS A 139 23.19 34.41 25.74
N GLY A 140 24.23 34.45 24.91
CA GLY A 140 25.08 33.30 24.60
C GLY A 140 24.61 32.46 23.40
N LEU A 141 23.36 32.60 22.94
CA LEU A 141 22.83 31.84 21.80
C LEU A 141 23.42 32.29 20.45
N PHE A 142 23.58 33.61 20.27
CA PHE A 142 24.16 34.24 19.07
C PHE A 142 25.41 35.06 19.41
N GLY A 143 26.09 34.75 20.51
CA GLY A 143 27.23 35.49 21.05
C GLY A 143 26.92 36.19 22.38
N ASN A 144 27.83 37.08 22.82
CA ASN A 144 27.76 37.72 24.15
C ASN A 144 26.62 38.73 24.31
N LYS A 145 26.02 39.18 23.21
CA LYS A 145 24.87 40.08 23.18
C LYS A 145 23.63 39.34 22.70
N THR A 146 22.45 39.73 23.15
CA THR A 146 21.17 39.22 22.62
C THR A 146 20.89 39.81 21.23
N ILE A 147 19.97 39.22 20.45
CA ILE A 147 19.59 39.81 19.15
C ILE A 147 18.97 41.20 19.36
N VAL A 148 18.19 41.37 20.43
CA VAL A 148 17.62 42.68 20.79
C VAL A 148 18.70 43.71 21.15
N GLU A 149 19.81 43.28 21.78
CA GLU A 149 20.97 44.14 22.05
C GLU A 149 21.81 44.43 20.79
N MET A 150 21.84 43.51 19.82
CA MET A 150 22.52 43.69 18.54
C MET A 150 21.73 44.59 17.57
N ILE A 151 20.40 44.51 17.60
CA ILE A 151 19.47 45.24 16.73
C ILE A 151 18.42 45.95 17.62
N PRO A 152 18.74 47.09 18.24
CA PRO A 152 17.83 47.77 19.17
C PRO A 152 16.45 48.14 18.59
N GLN A 153 16.35 48.28 17.25
CA GLN A 153 15.11 48.62 16.55
C GLN A 153 14.01 47.55 16.71
N ILE A 154 14.38 46.28 16.96
CA ILE A 154 13.41 45.21 17.18
C ILE A 154 12.97 45.09 18.64
N ALA A 155 13.56 45.85 19.58
CA ALA A 155 13.23 45.78 21.01
C ALA A 155 11.75 46.08 21.29
N GLY A 156 11.18 47.08 20.60
CA GLY A 156 9.77 47.43 20.71
C GLY A 156 8.85 46.32 20.22
N ILE A 157 9.17 45.72 19.06
CA ILE A 157 8.43 44.59 18.49
C ILE A 157 8.52 43.38 19.43
N ASN A 158 9.71 43.06 19.93
CA ASN A 158 9.92 41.97 20.88
C ASN A 158 9.11 42.18 22.18
N ARG A 159 9.00 43.41 22.67
CA ARG A 159 8.14 43.74 23.81
C ARG A 159 6.66 43.52 23.50
N MET A 160 6.19 43.90 22.30
CA MET A 160 4.80 43.63 21.88
C MET A 160 4.51 42.13 21.76
N VAL A 161 5.44 41.36 21.16
CA VAL A 161 5.37 39.90 21.05
C VAL A 161 5.32 39.25 22.44
N SER A 162 6.20 39.68 23.35
CA SER A 162 6.24 39.22 24.74
C SER A 162 4.90 39.46 25.46
N ILE A 163 4.34 40.67 25.34
CA ILE A 163 3.03 41.00 25.93
C ILE A 163 1.93 40.11 25.35
N ALA A 164 1.89 39.95 24.02
CA ALA A 164 0.92 39.09 23.33
C ALA A 164 1.00 37.63 23.81
N SER A 165 2.22 37.08 23.95
CA SER A 165 2.40 35.72 24.48
C SER A 165 2.01 35.58 25.94
N THR A 166 2.48 36.49 26.82
CA THR A 166 2.23 36.39 28.27
C THR A 166 0.76 36.65 28.61
N GLY A 167 0.07 37.47 27.81
CA GLY A 167 -1.35 37.74 27.98
C GLY A 167 -2.22 36.50 27.79
N ILE A 168 -1.92 35.67 26.79
CA ILE A 168 -2.68 34.43 26.55
C ILE A 168 -2.49 33.44 27.70
N PHE A 169 -1.25 33.26 28.20
CA PHE A 169 -1.00 32.39 29.36
C PHE A 169 -1.61 32.92 30.65
N ALA A 170 -1.61 34.24 30.87
CA ALA A 170 -2.26 34.86 32.02
C ALA A 170 -3.79 34.62 32.03
N LEU A 171 -4.40 34.56 30.84
CA LEU A 171 -5.83 34.28 30.64
C LEU A 171 -6.14 32.77 30.51
N LEU A 172 -5.14 31.89 30.61
CA LEU A 172 -5.33 30.46 30.35
C LEU A 172 -6.41 29.80 31.22
N PRO A 173 -6.52 30.06 32.54
CA PRO A 173 -7.62 29.53 33.35
C PRO A 173 -9.01 29.95 32.84
N MET A 174 -9.15 31.18 32.32
CA MET A 174 -10.40 31.68 31.76
C MET A 174 -10.76 30.96 30.45
N ILE A 175 -9.77 30.75 29.58
CA ILE A 175 -9.94 30.03 28.30
C ILE A 175 -10.30 28.55 28.55
N VAL A 176 -9.68 27.93 29.55
CA VAL A 176 -10.00 26.55 29.98
C VAL A 176 -11.42 26.46 30.54
N ALA A 177 -11.85 27.40 31.39
CA ALA A 177 -13.20 27.41 31.94
C ALA A 177 -14.26 27.57 30.83
N TYR A 178 -14.01 28.44 29.83
CA TYR A 178 -14.84 28.58 28.64
C TYR A 178 -15.02 27.23 27.90
N SER A 179 -13.90 26.57 27.57
CA SER A 179 -13.93 25.32 26.81
C SER A 179 -14.53 24.17 27.62
N ALA A 180 -14.19 24.05 28.91
CA ALA A 180 -14.77 23.06 29.81
C ALA A 180 -16.29 23.21 29.90
N THR A 181 -16.80 24.43 30.15
CA THR A 181 -18.24 24.68 30.21
C THR A 181 -18.95 24.30 28.91
N LYS A 182 -18.37 24.66 27.76
CA LYS A 182 -18.92 24.30 26.46
C LYS A 182 -18.94 22.78 26.25
N ARG A 183 -17.83 22.09 26.57
CA ARG A 183 -17.70 20.64 26.41
C ARG A 183 -18.71 19.86 27.22
N PHE A 184 -18.99 20.32 28.44
CA PHE A 184 -20.00 19.71 29.32
C PHE A 184 -21.43 20.18 29.02
N GLY A 185 -21.67 20.93 27.94
CA GLY A 185 -23.01 21.27 27.46
C GLY A 185 -23.65 22.48 28.15
N GLY A 186 -22.87 23.34 28.80
CA GLY A 186 -23.32 24.64 29.29
C GLY A 186 -23.05 25.76 28.28
N ARG A 187 -23.64 26.95 28.50
CA ARG A 187 -23.34 28.15 27.71
C ARG A 187 -21.91 28.62 27.96
N ALA A 188 -21.06 28.54 26.94
CA ALA A 188 -19.63 28.85 27.02
C ALA A 188 -19.35 30.29 27.52
N SER A 189 -20.23 31.25 27.24
CA SER A 189 -20.15 32.62 27.75
C SER A 189 -20.18 32.70 29.28
N LEU A 190 -20.88 31.78 29.97
CA LEU A 190 -20.87 31.70 31.43
C LEU A 190 -19.56 31.10 31.96
N GLY A 191 -18.97 30.15 31.21
CA GLY A 191 -17.62 29.64 31.48
C GLY A 191 -16.57 30.75 31.38
N LEU A 192 -16.71 31.63 30.39
CA LEU A 192 -15.85 32.82 30.26
C LEU A 192 -16.06 33.79 31.44
N ALA A 193 -17.32 34.02 31.85
CA ALA A 193 -17.64 34.92 32.96
C ALA A 193 -17.08 34.41 34.29
N ILE A 194 -17.21 33.12 34.62
CA ILE A 194 -16.57 32.57 35.83
C ILE A 194 -15.04 32.58 35.72
N GLY A 195 -14.52 32.37 34.51
CA GLY A 195 -13.10 32.50 34.22
C GLY A 195 -12.57 33.92 34.47
N ALA A 196 -13.38 34.95 34.21
CA ALA A 196 -13.04 36.34 34.55
C ALA A 196 -13.02 36.58 36.06
N VAL A 197 -13.96 35.98 36.80
CA VAL A 197 -13.95 36.01 38.27
C VAL A 197 -12.68 35.36 38.82
N MET A 198 -12.24 34.23 38.24
CA MET A 198 -11.03 33.52 38.68
C MET A 198 -9.76 34.38 38.64
N ILE A 199 -9.67 35.33 37.72
CA ILE A 199 -8.47 36.16 37.52
C ILE A 199 -8.74 37.65 37.74
N HIS A 200 -9.80 37.97 38.49
CA HIS A 200 -10.24 39.35 38.69
C HIS A 200 -9.11 40.20 39.31
N PRO A 201 -8.88 41.44 38.82
CA PRO A 201 -7.79 42.30 39.30
C PRO A 201 -7.84 42.63 40.80
N ASP A 202 -9.03 42.67 41.39
CA ASP A 202 -9.22 42.93 42.84
C ASP A 202 -8.88 41.72 43.72
N LEU A 203 -8.60 40.55 43.13
CA LEU A 203 -8.10 39.40 43.88
C LEU A 203 -6.58 39.51 44.04
N ALA A 204 -6.07 39.12 45.21
CA ALA A 204 -4.63 39.05 45.41
C ALA A 204 -4.00 38.07 44.41
N ASN A 205 -2.97 38.52 43.69
CA ASN A 205 -2.33 37.70 42.67
C ASN A 205 -1.74 36.42 43.29
N ALA A 206 -2.15 35.26 42.78
CA ALA A 206 -1.79 33.95 43.35
C ALA A 206 -0.28 33.74 43.50
N PHE A 207 0.51 34.16 42.51
CA PHE A 207 1.97 34.02 42.53
C PHE A 207 2.61 34.93 43.58
N SER A 208 2.11 36.16 43.71
CA SER A 208 2.63 37.11 44.71
C SER A 208 2.34 36.67 46.16
N VAL A 209 1.19 36.04 46.38
CA VAL A 209 0.80 35.46 47.68
C VAL A 209 1.64 34.21 47.99
N ALA A 210 1.82 33.31 47.01
CA ALA A 210 2.66 32.13 47.16
C ALA A 210 4.13 32.48 47.43
N GLY A 211 4.65 33.55 46.81
CA GLY A 211 6.00 34.07 47.04
C GLY A 211 6.17 34.90 48.33
N GLY A 212 5.12 35.06 49.14
CA GLY A 212 5.14 35.83 50.40
C GLY A 212 5.23 37.35 50.23
N SER A 213 5.09 37.85 49.00
CA SER A 213 5.21 39.27 48.64
C SER A 213 3.90 40.05 48.69
N ALA A 214 2.76 39.36 48.85
CA ALA A 214 1.44 39.95 49.04
C ALA A 214 0.64 39.16 50.10
N LYS A 215 -0.27 39.83 50.80
CA LYS A 215 -1.22 39.20 51.73
C LYS A 215 -2.63 39.26 51.15
N PRO A 216 -3.38 38.15 51.09
CA PRO A 216 -4.75 38.18 50.61
C PRO A 216 -5.69 38.83 51.62
N GLU A 217 -6.71 39.51 51.11
CA GLU A 217 -7.88 39.89 51.92
C GLU A 217 -8.62 38.63 52.36
N ILE A 218 -9.08 38.60 53.61
CA ILE A 218 -9.87 37.50 54.17
C ILE A 218 -11.27 38.02 54.44
N ILE A 219 -12.26 37.45 53.76
CA ILE A 219 -13.67 37.75 54.01
C ILE A 219 -14.32 36.62 54.83
N ASN A 220 -15.31 36.96 55.64
CA ASN A 220 -16.10 35.97 56.39
C ASN A 220 -17.48 35.80 55.74
N VAL A 221 -17.76 34.59 55.24
CA VAL A 221 -19.05 34.25 54.63
C VAL A 221 -19.65 33.08 55.39
N PHE A 222 -20.73 33.31 56.13
CA PHE A 222 -21.40 32.31 56.97
C PHE A 222 -20.46 31.58 57.95
N GLY A 223 -19.45 32.27 58.50
CA GLY A 223 -18.48 31.68 59.42
C GLY A 223 -17.27 31.02 58.75
N LEU A 224 -17.24 30.93 57.41
CA LEU A 224 -16.08 30.49 56.65
C LEU A 224 -15.16 31.68 56.32
N ASN A 225 -13.89 31.56 56.69
CA ASN A 225 -12.86 32.52 56.31
C ASN A 225 -12.35 32.16 54.90
N ILE A 226 -12.57 33.06 53.95
CA ILE A 226 -12.23 32.87 52.54
C ILE A 226 -11.13 33.85 52.19
N GLU A 227 -10.01 33.34 51.70
CA GLU A 227 -8.94 34.17 51.14
C GLU A 227 -9.29 34.58 49.71
N LEU A 228 -9.36 35.88 49.46
CA LEU A 228 -9.57 36.46 48.13
C LEU A 228 -8.27 36.46 47.33
N VAL A 229 -7.81 35.26 47.00
CA VAL A 229 -6.68 35.01 46.11
C VAL A 229 -7.22 34.66 44.73
N GLY A 230 -6.59 35.19 43.69
CA GLY A 230 -6.87 34.79 42.33
C GLY A 230 -6.50 33.32 42.09
N PHE A 231 -6.99 32.78 40.99
CA PHE A 231 -6.69 31.42 40.53
C PHE A 231 -5.83 31.46 39.27
N GLN A 232 -4.93 32.45 39.18
CA GLN A 232 -3.92 32.50 38.12
C GLN A 232 -3.10 31.20 38.18
N GLY A 233 -2.95 30.50 37.06
CA GLY A 233 -2.29 29.20 36.99
C GLY A 233 -3.12 27.99 37.46
N GLY A 234 -4.36 28.18 37.94
CA GLY A 234 -5.23 27.10 38.44
C GLY A 234 -6.00 26.36 37.33
N ILE A 235 -5.32 25.54 36.53
CA ILE A 235 -5.93 24.86 35.37
C ILE A 235 -6.92 23.78 35.78
N ILE A 236 -6.59 22.98 36.80
CA ILE A 236 -7.50 21.97 37.36
C ILE A 236 -8.75 22.65 37.93
N ILE A 237 -8.57 23.79 38.61
CA ILE A 237 -9.68 24.59 39.16
C ILE A 237 -10.58 25.07 38.03
N ALA A 238 -10.02 25.53 36.92
CA ALA A 238 -10.76 25.96 35.73
C ALA A 238 -11.58 24.83 35.09
N LEU A 239 -11.01 23.62 34.98
CA LEU A 239 -11.71 22.43 34.48
C LEU A 239 -12.89 22.06 35.38
N MET A 240 -12.65 22.00 36.70
CA MET A 240 -13.66 21.65 37.69
C MET A 240 -14.80 22.68 37.74
N ILE A 241 -14.46 23.97 37.77
CA ILE A 241 -15.47 25.02 37.83
C ILE A 241 -16.23 25.11 36.50
N GLY A 242 -15.58 24.88 35.36
CA GLY A 242 -16.24 24.82 34.06
C GLY A 242 -17.32 23.72 33.99
N TYR A 243 -17.04 22.54 34.55
CA TYR A 243 -18.02 21.46 34.73
C TYR A 243 -19.19 21.86 35.64
N ILE A 244 -18.90 22.53 36.76
CA ILE A 244 -19.92 23.00 37.70
C ILE A 244 -20.81 24.07 37.06
N VAL A 245 -20.23 25.04 36.36
CA VAL A 245 -20.98 26.06 35.62
C VAL A 245 -21.89 25.40 34.58
N ALA A 246 -21.40 24.42 33.81
CA ALA A 246 -22.24 23.70 32.85
C ALA A 246 -23.39 22.93 33.54
N SER A 247 -23.11 22.32 34.68
CA SER A 247 -24.10 21.56 35.45
C SER A 247 -25.19 22.46 36.03
N LEU A 248 -24.79 23.59 36.63
CA LEU A 248 -25.70 24.60 37.17
C LEU A 248 -26.52 25.28 36.06
N ASP A 249 -25.90 25.62 34.93
CA ASP A 249 -26.59 26.22 33.79
C ASP A 249 -27.69 25.27 33.29
N LYS A 250 -27.37 23.99 33.09
CA LYS A 250 -28.36 22.97 32.69
C LYS A 250 -29.45 22.78 33.74
N PHE A 251 -29.08 22.77 35.03
CA PHE A 251 -30.03 22.64 36.13
C PHE A 251 -31.03 23.80 36.17
N PHE A 252 -30.57 25.05 36.16
CA PHE A 252 -31.45 26.21 36.21
C PHE A 252 -32.28 26.39 34.94
N ASN A 253 -31.73 26.06 33.76
CA ASN A 253 -32.51 26.04 32.52
C ASN A 253 -33.60 24.96 32.53
N LYS A 254 -33.43 23.87 33.29
CA LYS A 254 -34.42 22.81 33.46
C LYS A 254 -35.48 23.15 34.51
N VAL A 255 -35.08 23.79 35.62
CA VAL A 255 -35.93 24.00 36.80
C VAL A 255 -36.73 25.31 36.74
N LEU A 256 -36.18 26.37 36.14
CA LEU A 256 -36.84 27.67 36.11
C LEU A 256 -37.95 27.74 35.03
N PRO A 257 -39.10 28.37 35.32
CA PRO A 257 -40.12 28.70 34.32
C PRO A 257 -39.57 29.62 33.22
N ASP A 258 -40.05 29.45 31.98
CA ASP A 258 -39.55 30.16 30.79
C ASP A 258 -39.58 31.69 30.93
N LEU A 259 -40.58 32.25 31.64
CA LEU A 259 -40.74 33.70 31.85
C LEU A 259 -39.54 34.35 32.56
N ILE A 260 -38.89 33.64 33.48
CA ILE A 260 -37.80 34.17 34.32
C ILE A 260 -36.45 33.52 34.03
N LYS A 261 -36.44 32.44 33.25
CA LYS A 261 -35.26 31.63 32.91
C LYS A 261 -34.13 32.46 32.29
N PHE A 262 -34.47 33.36 31.36
CA PHE A 262 -33.47 34.18 30.65
C PHE A 262 -32.64 35.06 31.60
N VAL A 263 -33.26 35.59 32.66
CA VAL A 263 -32.61 36.49 33.63
C VAL A 263 -31.99 35.71 34.78
N LEU A 264 -32.75 34.81 35.42
CA LEU A 264 -32.32 34.17 36.67
C LEU A 264 -31.38 32.99 36.44
N ALA A 265 -31.49 32.23 35.34
CA ALA A 265 -30.61 31.09 35.10
C ALA A 265 -29.11 31.49 35.02
N PRO A 266 -28.70 32.46 34.18
CA PRO A 266 -27.29 32.87 34.14
C PRO A 266 -26.83 33.54 35.45
N MET A 267 -27.69 34.36 36.08
CA MET A 267 -27.38 35.03 37.36
C MET A 267 -27.10 34.02 38.47
N LEU A 268 -27.99 33.05 38.69
CA LEU A 268 -27.84 32.03 39.72
C LEU A 268 -26.66 31.09 39.43
N THR A 269 -26.43 30.76 38.16
CA THR A 269 -25.28 29.95 37.74
C THR A 269 -23.98 30.62 38.14
N ILE A 270 -23.78 31.90 37.83
CA ILE A 270 -22.55 32.63 38.15
C ILE A 270 -22.42 32.88 39.66
N LEU A 271 -23.49 33.28 40.33
CA LEU A 271 -23.46 33.56 41.77
C LEU A 271 -23.08 32.31 42.57
N ILE A 272 -23.75 31.19 42.32
CA ILE A 272 -23.51 29.94 43.05
C ILE A 272 -22.16 29.35 42.67
N SER A 273 -21.78 29.36 41.39
CA SER A 273 -20.44 28.89 41.00
C SER A 273 -19.33 29.75 41.59
N SER A 274 -19.50 31.07 41.73
CA SER A 274 -18.51 31.93 42.37
C SER A 274 -18.35 31.62 43.86
N ILE A 275 -19.46 31.40 44.58
CA ILE A 275 -19.39 30.97 45.98
C ILE A 275 -18.67 29.62 46.10
N LEU A 276 -19.04 28.64 45.26
CA LEU A 276 -18.40 27.32 45.24
C LEU A 276 -16.91 27.40 44.87
N LEU A 277 -16.55 28.29 43.94
CA LEU A 277 -15.17 28.53 43.52
C LEU A 277 -14.30 28.93 44.70
N PHE A 278 -14.71 29.92 45.49
CA PHE A 278 -13.87 30.40 46.60
C PHE A 278 -13.94 29.51 47.85
N THR A 279 -15.05 28.79 48.08
CA THR A 279 -15.23 28.01 49.33
C THR A 279 -14.75 26.57 49.23
N VAL A 280 -15.01 25.88 48.11
CA VAL A 280 -14.79 24.43 48.00
C VAL A 280 -13.83 24.11 46.86
N ILE A 281 -14.14 24.58 45.64
CA ILE A 281 -13.47 24.13 44.42
C ILE A 281 -12.07 24.70 44.30
N GLY A 282 -11.87 25.96 44.67
CA GLY A 282 -10.58 26.63 44.67
C GLY A 282 -9.59 25.98 45.64
N PRO A 283 -9.89 25.87 46.95
CA PRO A 283 -9.02 25.21 47.92
C PRO A 283 -8.74 23.75 47.55
N PHE A 284 -9.78 22.98 47.22
CA PHE A 284 -9.61 21.58 46.85
C PHE A 284 -8.78 21.39 45.57
N GLY A 285 -9.05 22.18 44.54
CA GLY A 285 -8.32 22.10 43.28
C GLY A 285 -6.87 22.55 43.40
N ARG A 286 -6.55 23.47 44.34
CA ARG A 286 -5.17 23.87 44.65
C ARG A 286 -4.39 22.71 45.30
N GLU A 287 -4.97 22.04 46.29
CA GLU A 287 -4.37 20.84 46.89
C GLU A 287 -4.18 19.72 45.87
N LEU A 288 -5.17 19.50 44.99
CA LEU A 288 -5.07 18.51 43.92
C LEU A 288 -3.94 18.85 42.93
N GLY A 289 -3.84 20.11 42.51
CA GLY A 289 -2.77 20.60 41.63
C GLY A 289 -1.38 20.49 42.25
N ASN A 290 -1.24 20.83 43.52
CA ASN A 290 0.00 20.69 44.28
C ASN A 290 0.39 19.21 44.42
N GLY A 291 -0.56 18.34 44.78
CA GLY A 291 -0.34 16.91 44.90
C GLY A 291 0.10 16.27 43.58
N LEU A 292 -0.53 16.64 42.46
CA LEU A 292 -0.14 16.19 41.13
C LEU A 292 1.27 16.66 40.75
N THR A 293 1.58 17.95 40.96
CA THR A 293 2.90 18.52 40.70
C THR A 293 3.97 17.79 41.51
N ASN A 294 3.76 17.65 42.82
CA ASN A 294 4.70 16.99 43.73
C ASN A 294 4.88 15.51 43.38
N GLY A 295 3.81 14.81 42.99
CA GLY A 295 3.88 13.42 42.55
C GLY A 295 4.72 13.25 41.28
N LEU A 296 4.57 14.15 40.30
CA LEU A 296 5.35 14.11 39.05
C LEU A 296 6.82 14.45 39.28
N LEU A 297 7.10 15.48 40.10
CA LEU A 297 8.46 15.80 40.52
C LEU A 297 9.09 14.64 41.30
N TRP A 298 8.33 14.01 42.20
CA TRP A 298 8.80 12.83 42.94
C TRP A 298 9.15 11.68 41.99
N ILE A 299 8.30 11.38 41.01
CA ILE A 299 8.59 10.36 39.98
C ILE A 299 9.88 10.73 39.25
N ALA A 300 9.99 11.96 38.75
CA ALA A 300 11.17 12.42 38.01
C ALA A 300 12.47 12.35 38.84
N GLU A 301 12.40 12.68 40.13
CA GLU A 301 13.53 12.67 41.06
C GLU A 301 13.95 11.26 41.50
N HIS A 302 13.00 10.34 41.71
CA HIS A 302 13.26 9.03 42.32
C HIS A 302 13.42 7.89 41.32
N THR A 303 12.82 7.99 40.12
CA THR A 303 12.98 6.97 39.07
C THR A 303 14.20 7.21 38.19
N GLY A 304 14.78 8.41 38.27
CA GLY A 304 15.99 8.81 37.57
C GLY A 304 15.91 8.57 36.06
N VAL A 305 17.06 8.19 35.48
CA VAL A 305 17.18 7.92 34.04
C VAL A 305 16.20 6.86 33.55
N PHE A 306 15.91 5.82 34.35
CA PHE A 306 15.05 4.72 33.94
C PHE A 306 13.58 5.12 33.79
N GLY A 307 13.10 6.06 34.61
CA GLY A 307 11.74 6.60 34.46
C GLY A 307 11.56 7.38 33.17
N TYR A 308 12.58 8.17 32.80
CA TYR A 308 12.61 8.95 31.55
C TYR A 308 12.61 8.00 30.33
N MET A 309 13.47 6.98 30.35
CA MET A 309 13.53 5.95 29.31
C MET A 309 12.20 5.20 29.17
N LEU A 310 11.59 4.79 30.28
CA LEU A 310 10.32 4.06 30.29
C LEU A 310 9.18 4.93 29.74
N PHE A 311 9.11 6.19 30.18
CA PHE A 311 8.10 7.12 29.71
C PHE A 311 8.14 7.24 28.19
N ALA A 312 9.31 7.55 27.59
CA ALA A 312 9.40 7.66 26.13
C ALA A 312 9.17 6.36 25.37
N GLY A 313 9.61 5.22 25.92
CA GLY A 313 9.34 3.91 25.31
C GLY A 313 7.84 3.65 25.12
N VAL A 314 6.99 4.18 26.01
CA VAL A 314 5.54 4.02 25.98
C VAL A 314 4.80 5.24 25.41
N GLN A 315 5.41 6.42 25.43
CA GLN A 315 4.75 7.70 25.09
C GLN A 315 4.11 7.66 23.70
N GLN A 316 4.81 7.17 22.68
CA GLN A 316 4.25 7.11 21.32
C GLN A 316 3.14 6.06 21.17
N VAL A 317 3.11 5.03 22.02
CA VAL A 317 1.97 4.10 22.11
C VAL A 317 0.74 4.79 22.70
N ILE A 318 0.95 5.68 23.69
CA ILE A 318 -0.13 6.53 24.24
C ILE A 318 -0.65 7.50 23.17
N VAL A 319 0.24 8.02 22.30
CA VAL A 319 -0.17 8.89 21.18
C VAL A 319 -1.14 8.20 20.24
N ILE A 320 -0.92 6.91 19.93
CA ILE A 320 -1.85 6.10 19.11
C ILE A 320 -3.27 6.09 19.69
N THR A 321 -3.40 6.10 21.02
CA THR A 321 -4.70 6.09 21.71
C THR A 321 -5.38 7.47 21.79
N GLY A 322 -4.69 8.56 21.41
CA GLY A 322 -5.16 9.93 21.56
C GLY A 322 -5.13 10.47 22.99
N LEU A 323 -4.84 9.62 23.99
CA LEU A 323 -4.81 10.01 25.41
C LEU A 323 -3.68 10.99 25.75
N HIS A 324 -2.70 11.16 24.86
CA HIS A 324 -1.57 12.07 25.04
C HIS A 324 -1.99 13.54 25.19
N HIS A 325 -3.15 13.95 24.66
CA HIS A 325 -3.66 15.32 24.86
C HIS A 325 -3.97 15.64 26.33
N THR A 326 -4.14 14.63 27.19
CA THR A 326 -4.29 14.85 28.64
C THR A 326 -3.02 15.31 29.32
N PHE A 327 -1.85 15.08 28.71
CA PHE A 327 -0.59 15.64 29.20
C PHE A 327 -0.57 17.17 29.15
N GLY A 328 -1.32 17.81 28.25
CA GLY A 328 -1.41 19.28 28.20
C GLY A 328 -1.94 19.91 29.49
N ALA A 329 -2.85 19.22 30.21
CA ALA A 329 -3.30 19.67 31.53
C ALA A 329 -2.19 19.60 32.59
N ILE A 330 -1.36 18.56 32.48
CA ILE A 330 -0.24 18.29 33.37
C ILE A 330 0.90 19.29 33.09
N GLU A 331 1.28 19.48 31.82
CA GLU A 331 2.27 20.46 31.36
C GLU A 331 1.87 21.88 31.80
N ALA A 332 0.61 22.28 31.59
CA ALA A 332 0.11 23.59 32.00
C ALA A 332 0.19 23.79 33.52
N GLN A 333 -0.12 22.74 34.30
CA GLN A 333 -0.02 22.77 35.75
C GLN A 333 1.43 22.84 36.22
N LEU A 334 2.35 22.10 35.58
CA LEU A 334 3.79 22.12 35.86
C LEU A 334 4.41 23.49 35.60
N LEU A 335 4.06 24.12 34.48
CA LEU A 335 4.52 25.47 34.16
C LEU A 335 3.97 26.50 35.12
N ALA A 336 2.69 26.40 35.48
CA ALA A 336 2.08 27.31 36.43
C ALA A 336 2.72 27.22 37.84
N SER A 337 3.13 26.03 38.28
CA SER A 337 3.68 25.84 39.63
C SER A 337 5.20 26.01 39.70
N THR A 338 5.93 25.66 38.65
CA THR A 338 7.41 25.60 38.66
C THR A 338 8.09 26.52 37.65
N ASN A 339 7.35 27.16 36.75
CA ASN A 339 7.84 27.85 35.55
C ASN A 339 8.58 26.96 34.53
N HIS A 340 8.66 25.64 34.77
CA HIS A 340 9.37 24.70 33.90
C HIS A 340 8.50 23.49 33.54
N ASP A 341 8.75 22.96 32.35
CA ASP A 341 8.11 21.76 31.82
C ASP A 341 9.17 20.76 31.37
N PHE A 342 9.37 19.70 32.15
CA PHE A 342 10.29 18.63 31.79
C PHE A 342 9.63 17.56 30.90
N LEU A 343 8.29 17.54 30.79
CA LEU A 343 7.56 16.57 29.95
C LEU A 343 7.62 16.94 28.47
N ASN A 344 7.60 18.24 28.15
CA ASN A 344 7.61 18.68 26.76
C ASN A 344 8.85 18.19 25.97
N PRO A 345 10.10 18.33 26.46
CA PRO A 345 11.28 17.78 25.77
C PRO A 345 11.22 16.25 25.60
N LEU A 346 10.75 15.52 26.61
CA LEU A 346 10.57 14.06 26.55
C LEU A 346 9.61 13.66 25.41
N MET A 347 8.46 14.33 25.33
CA MET A 347 7.49 14.05 24.28
C MET A 347 8.02 14.43 22.88
N SER A 348 8.78 15.51 22.78
CA SER A 348 9.40 15.96 21.54
C SER A 348 10.46 14.97 21.02
N VAL A 349 11.34 14.49 21.89
CA VAL A 349 12.42 13.56 21.54
C VAL A 349 11.86 12.18 21.19
N ALA A 350 10.88 11.66 21.96
CA ALA A 350 10.17 10.42 21.63
C ALA A 350 9.44 10.47 20.27
N LEU A 351 8.82 11.61 19.94
CA LEU A 351 8.23 11.88 18.64
C LEU A 351 9.27 11.80 17.52
N VAL A 352 10.40 12.50 17.67
CA VAL A 352 11.44 12.56 16.64
C VAL A 352 12.15 11.22 16.46
N ALA A 353 12.23 10.40 17.51
CA ALA A 353 12.72 9.02 17.40
C ALA A 353 11.87 8.17 16.46
N GLN A 354 10.55 8.34 16.46
CA GLN A 354 9.65 7.70 15.49
C GLN A 354 9.90 8.21 14.06
N GLY A 355 10.22 9.49 13.90
CA GLY A 355 10.69 10.03 12.62
C GLY A 355 12.03 9.43 12.16
N GLY A 356 12.97 9.22 13.08
CA GLY A 356 14.20 8.48 12.81
C GLY A 356 13.94 7.06 12.32
N ALA A 357 12.97 6.37 12.92
CA ALA A 357 12.57 5.04 12.48
C ALA A 357 11.96 5.03 11.07
N VAL A 358 11.16 6.05 10.72
CA VAL A 358 10.66 6.25 9.35
C VAL A 358 11.82 6.39 8.36
N LEU A 359 12.84 7.18 8.69
CA LEU A 359 14.04 7.32 7.84
C LEU A 359 14.84 6.02 7.72
N GLY A 360 14.92 5.23 8.79
CA GLY A 360 15.54 3.90 8.75
C GLY A 360 14.78 2.91 7.86
N TYR A 361 13.44 2.94 7.90
CA TYR A 361 12.59 2.15 7.02
C TYR A 361 12.78 2.56 5.55
N MET A 362 12.80 3.87 5.30
CA MET A 362 13.09 4.45 3.99
C MET A 362 14.45 4.00 3.45
N PHE A 363 15.48 3.95 4.30
CA PHE A 363 16.82 3.52 3.88
C PHE A 363 16.86 2.05 3.46
N LEU A 364 16.19 1.16 4.20
CA LEU A 364 16.09 -0.26 3.83
C LEU A 364 15.36 -0.45 2.50
N HIS A 365 14.35 0.38 2.24
CA HIS A 365 13.48 0.29 1.06
C HIS A 365 13.76 1.41 0.06
N ARG A 366 15.01 1.91 0.01
CA ARG A 366 15.36 3.11 -0.77
C ARG A 366 15.06 2.99 -2.26
N ASN A 367 15.10 1.76 -2.77
CA ASN A 367 14.78 1.43 -4.17
C ASN A 367 13.26 1.51 -4.48
N ASN A 368 12.40 1.76 -3.49
CA ASN A 368 10.94 1.90 -3.65
C ASN A 368 10.50 3.36 -3.45
N ASN A 369 10.14 4.04 -4.54
CA ASN A 369 9.75 5.46 -4.49
C ASN A 369 8.46 5.73 -3.74
N LYS A 370 7.47 4.83 -3.80
CA LYS A 370 6.23 5.00 -3.03
C LYS A 370 6.56 5.03 -1.54
N THR A 371 7.40 4.10 -1.09
CA THR A 371 7.89 4.07 0.30
C THR A 371 8.67 5.34 0.64
N LYS A 372 9.57 5.78 -0.24
CA LYS A 372 10.39 6.98 -0.04
C LYS A 372 9.52 8.25 0.09
N GLU A 373 8.56 8.45 -0.81
CA GLU A 373 7.64 9.59 -0.78
C GLU A 373 6.80 9.62 0.50
N ILE A 374 6.23 8.47 0.88
CA ILE A 374 5.48 8.32 2.14
C ILE A 374 6.37 8.65 3.33
N CYS A 375 7.61 8.14 3.36
CA CYS A 375 8.53 8.34 4.47
C CYS A 375 9.02 9.80 4.56
N ILE A 376 9.31 10.47 3.44
CA ILE A 376 9.70 11.88 3.43
C ILE A 376 8.55 12.74 3.96
N SER A 377 7.34 12.53 3.46
CA SER A 377 6.14 13.23 3.91
C SER A 377 5.90 13.00 5.41
N ALA A 378 6.01 11.75 5.86
CA ALA A 378 5.83 11.38 7.25
C ALA A 378 6.89 11.96 8.18
N PHE A 379 8.17 11.91 7.81
CA PHE A 379 9.26 12.51 8.56
C PHE A 379 9.14 14.03 8.63
N THR A 380 8.79 14.68 7.51
CA THR A 380 8.57 16.13 7.47
C THR A 380 7.47 16.53 8.45
N SER A 381 6.38 15.77 8.51
CA SER A 381 5.31 16.00 9.49
C SER A 381 5.78 15.89 10.94
N VAL A 382 6.61 14.88 11.24
CA VAL A 382 7.19 14.67 12.58
C VAL A 382 8.02 15.87 13.03
N LEU A 383 8.76 16.50 12.11
CA LEU A 383 9.53 17.72 12.43
C LEU A 383 8.65 18.87 12.92
N PHE A 384 7.36 18.89 12.61
CA PHE A 384 6.42 19.92 13.03
C PHE A 384 5.47 19.48 14.16
N GLY A 385 5.82 18.42 14.88
CA GLY A 385 5.04 17.99 16.04
C GLY A 385 3.90 17.00 15.74
N ILE A 386 3.77 16.56 14.48
CA ILE A 386 2.65 15.74 14.00
C ILE A 386 3.14 14.32 13.71
N SER A 387 2.85 13.38 14.60
CA SER A 387 3.31 11.98 14.53
C SER A 387 2.44 11.08 13.66
N GLU A 388 1.18 11.43 13.41
CA GLU A 388 0.20 10.51 12.83
C GLU A 388 0.60 9.99 11.44
N PRO A 389 1.16 10.79 10.51
CA PRO A 389 1.67 10.25 9.25
C PRO A 389 2.81 9.23 9.44
N ALA A 390 3.68 9.40 10.43
CA ALA A 390 4.77 8.46 10.72
C ALA A 390 4.24 7.19 11.39
N LEU A 391 3.40 7.33 12.42
CA LEU A 391 2.84 6.20 13.15
C LEU A 391 1.96 5.32 12.25
N PHE A 392 0.97 5.90 11.59
CA PHE A 392 0.00 5.12 10.81
C PHE A 392 0.48 4.84 9.37
N GLY A 393 1.24 5.75 8.76
CA GLY A 393 1.71 5.58 7.39
C GLY A 393 2.88 4.59 7.25
N VAL A 394 3.68 4.42 8.30
CA VAL A 394 4.89 3.58 8.27
C VAL A 394 5.00 2.69 9.50
N ASN A 395 5.12 3.27 10.70
CA ASN A 395 5.66 2.54 11.85
C ASN A 395 4.76 1.41 12.37
N ILE A 396 3.44 1.64 12.44
CA ILE A 396 2.45 0.63 12.79
C ILE A 396 2.26 -0.36 11.63
N LYS A 397 2.18 0.16 10.40
CA LYS A 397 1.97 -0.65 9.19
C LYS A 397 3.02 -1.76 9.07
N TYR A 398 4.28 -1.42 9.30
CA TYR A 398 5.40 -2.36 9.19
C TYR A 398 5.90 -2.90 10.53
N LYS A 399 5.30 -2.50 11.66
CA LYS A 399 5.54 -2.93 13.05
C LYS A 399 6.95 -2.72 13.61
N TYR A 400 7.99 -3.23 12.94
CA TYR A 400 9.36 -3.15 13.41
C TYR A 400 9.91 -1.72 13.48
N PRO A 401 9.51 -0.75 12.62
CA PRO A 401 9.94 0.63 12.79
C PRO A 401 9.33 1.27 14.06
N LEU A 402 8.10 0.91 14.45
CA LEU A 402 7.51 1.39 15.72
C LEU A 402 8.35 0.96 16.93
N ILE A 403 8.72 -0.33 16.96
CA ILE A 403 9.55 -0.89 18.04
C ILE A 403 10.91 -0.20 18.08
N ALA A 404 11.55 -0.04 16.92
CA ALA A 404 12.82 0.67 16.79
C ALA A 404 12.73 2.12 17.28
N GLY A 405 11.67 2.83 16.90
CA GLY A 405 11.40 4.21 17.33
C GLY A 405 11.17 4.32 18.84
N CYS A 406 10.46 3.37 19.46
CA CYS A 406 10.26 3.35 20.92
C CYS A 406 11.57 3.13 21.68
N ILE A 407 12.41 2.20 21.20
CA ILE A 407 13.73 1.93 21.80
C ILE A 407 14.67 3.14 21.58
N ALA A 408 14.64 3.73 20.39
CA ALA A 408 15.41 4.95 20.09
C ALA A 408 14.99 6.13 20.98
N GLY A 409 13.68 6.31 21.20
CA GLY A 409 13.14 7.29 22.15
C GLY A 409 13.69 7.04 23.54
N ALA A 410 13.55 5.81 24.06
CA ALA A 410 14.08 5.44 25.36
C ALA A 410 15.59 5.74 25.50
N ILE A 411 16.41 5.39 24.52
CA ILE A 411 17.86 5.69 24.55
C ILE A 411 18.11 7.21 24.58
N SER A 412 17.35 7.98 23.81
CA SER A 412 17.52 9.42 23.69
C SER A 412 17.11 10.16 24.96
N GLU A 413 16.11 9.65 25.70
CA GLU A 413 15.71 10.25 26.97
C GLU A 413 16.72 10.07 28.09
N ALA A 414 17.59 9.06 28.00
CA ALA A 414 18.70 8.98 28.93
C ALA A 414 19.56 10.25 28.86
N TYR A 415 19.77 10.78 27.65
CA TYR A 415 20.48 12.04 27.45
C TYR A 415 19.68 13.25 27.93
N VAL A 416 18.36 13.29 27.70
CA VAL A 416 17.47 14.36 28.22
C VAL A 416 17.55 14.45 29.75
N TYR A 417 17.55 13.30 30.43
CA TYR A 417 17.74 13.23 31.89
C TYR A 417 19.10 13.82 32.33
N PHE A 418 20.22 13.36 31.76
CA PHE A 418 21.55 13.82 32.17
C PHE A 418 21.83 15.28 31.81
N SER A 419 21.24 15.79 30.73
CA SER A 419 21.35 17.18 30.31
C SER A 419 20.44 18.14 31.08
N LYS A 420 19.53 17.61 31.91
CA LYS A 420 18.53 18.38 32.68
C LYS A 420 17.72 19.33 31.80
N LEU A 421 17.33 18.83 30.62
CA LEU A 421 16.63 19.60 29.61
C LEU A 421 15.16 19.81 30.01
N THR A 422 14.71 21.07 30.02
CA THR A 422 13.33 21.47 30.32
C THR A 422 12.84 22.50 29.29
N ALA A 423 11.55 22.83 29.32
CA ALA A 423 10.94 23.88 28.51
C ALA A 423 10.28 24.95 29.38
N THR A 424 10.07 26.14 28.83
CA THR A 424 9.36 27.28 29.44
C THR A 424 7.92 27.42 28.91
N GLY A 425 7.46 26.46 28.12
CA GLY A 425 6.16 26.44 27.48
C GLY A 425 5.78 25.02 27.06
N PHE A 426 4.59 24.86 26.47
CA PHE A 426 4.07 23.58 25.99
C PHE A 426 3.19 23.78 24.76
N GLY A 427 2.81 22.68 24.08
CA GLY A 427 1.95 22.71 22.88
C GLY A 427 2.70 22.77 21.54
N THR A 428 4.02 22.97 21.56
CA THR A 428 4.91 22.77 20.40
C THR A 428 5.90 21.65 20.69
N THR A 429 6.15 20.78 19.71
CA THR A 429 7.19 19.74 19.75
C THR A 429 7.92 19.71 18.40
N GLY A 430 8.92 18.84 18.24
CA GLY A 430 9.77 18.81 17.06
C GLY A 430 10.60 20.09 16.92
N VAL A 431 10.79 20.56 15.69
CA VAL A 431 11.54 21.78 15.37
C VAL A 431 10.92 23.02 16.03
N PRO A 432 9.59 23.25 16.01
CA PRO A 432 8.98 24.34 16.75
C PRO A 432 9.27 24.36 18.27
N GLY A 433 9.46 23.18 18.88
CA GLY A 433 9.81 23.03 20.30
C GLY A 433 11.14 23.70 20.68
N PHE A 434 12.04 23.92 19.72
CA PHE A 434 13.30 24.65 19.93
C PHE A 434 13.08 26.07 20.46
N THR A 435 11.94 26.69 20.14
CA THR A 435 11.63 28.05 20.57
C THR A 435 11.31 28.12 22.06
N ILE A 436 10.70 27.08 22.63
CA ILE A 436 10.22 27.05 24.02
C ILE A 436 11.14 26.29 24.98
N VAL A 437 12.26 25.75 24.50
CA VAL A 437 13.22 25.08 25.38
C VAL A 437 13.88 26.08 26.32
N GLU A 438 14.08 25.68 27.57
CA GLU A 438 14.73 26.52 28.59
C GLU A 438 16.19 26.79 28.20
N PRO A 439 16.61 28.07 28.10
CA PRO A 439 18.00 28.40 27.77
C PRO A 439 19.04 27.91 28.80
N ALA A 440 18.65 27.74 30.07
CA ALA A 440 19.54 27.25 31.12
C ALA A 440 20.18 25.90 30.76
N ASN A 441 21.35 25.62 31.34
CA ASN A 441 22.12 24.38 31.12
C ASN A 441 22.52 24.10 29.65
N ASN A 442 22.59 25.11 28.78
CA ASN A 442 22.75 24.95 27.32
C ASN A 442 21.56 24.22 26.67
N GLY A 443 20.34 24.46 27.14
CA GLY A 443 19.16 23.71 26.73
C GLY A 443 18.93 23.67 25.21
N HIS A 444 19.17 24.78 24.48
CA HIS A 444 19.09 24.77 23.01
C HIS A 444 20.05 23.76 22.34
N LEU A 445 21.29 23.69 22.79
CA LEU A 445 22.29 22.76 22.27
C LEU A 445 21.92 21.32 22.64
N ASN A 446 21.55 21.09 23.89
CA ASN A 446 21.16 19.77 24.38
C ASN A 446 19.87 19.28 23.69
N PHE A 447 18.93 20.17 23.36
CA PHE A 447 17.73 19.85 22.58
C PHE A 447 18.10 19.33 21.20
N ILE A 448 18.99 20.02 20.48
CA ILE A 448 19.49 19.58 19.17
C ILE A 448 20.18 18.23 19.29
N ILE A 449 21.07 18.04 20.27
CA ILE A 449 21.78 16.78 20.47
C ILE A 449 20.81 15.64 20.78
N ALA A 450 19.82 15.85 21.66
CA ALA A 450 18.81 14.85 21.98
C ALA A 450 18.01 14.41 20.75
N HIS A 451 17.60 15.36 19.90
CA HIS A 451 16.89 15.08 18.65
C HIS A 451 17.78 14.35 17.63
N LEU A 452 19.06 14.71 17.53
CA LEU A 452 20.01 14.02 16.67
C LEU A 452 20.24 12.58 17.13
N ILE A 453 20.39 12.34 18.44
CA ILE A 453 20.48 10.98 19.00
C ILE A 453 19.22 10.19 18.65
N ALA A 454 18.03 10.78 18.81
CA ALA A 454 16.76 10.15 18.47
C ALA A 454 16.65 9.75 17.00
N VAL A 455 17.01 10.65 16.09
CA VAL A 455 17.01 10.36 14.65
C VAL A 455 18.01 9.25 14.32
N LEU A 456 19.26 9.37 14.76
CA LEU A 456 20.33 8.43 14.43
C LEU A 456 20.08 7.04 15.04
N ALA A 457 19.63 6.98 16.30
CA ALA A 457 19.24 5.74 16.95
C ALA A 457 18.03 5.11 16.25
N GLY A 458 17.03 5.90 15.88
CA GLY A 458 15.86 5.44 15.12
C GLY A 458 16.25 4.81 13.78
N ILE A 459 17.12 5.48 13.02
CA ILE A 459 17.65 4.97 11.75
C ILE A 459 18.41 3.66 11.98
N GLY A 460 19.39 3.66 12.88
CA GLY A 460 20.28 2.52 13.13
C GLY A 460 19.54 1.29 13.61
N LEU A 461 18.65 1.45 14.60
CA LEU A 461 17.84 0.34 15.15
C LEU A 461 16.86 -0.21 14.12
N THR A 462 16.24 0.65 13.31
CA THR A 462 15.31 0.19 12.27
C THR A 462 16.04 -0.62 11.20
N ILE A 463 17.22 -0.18 10.76
CA ILE A 463 18.05 -0.94 9.80
C ILE A 463 18.47 -2.29 10.39
N MET A 464 18.91 -2.32 11.65
CA MET A 464 19.36 -3.53 12.32
C MET A 464 18.21 -4.54 12.49
N ILE A 465 17.07 -4.10 13.03
CA ILE A 465 15.90 -4.96 13.26
C ILE A 465 15.29 -5.39 11.91
N GLY A 466 15.20 -4.47 10.94
CA GLY A 466 14.64 -4.76 9.62
C GLY A 466 15.41 -5.83 8.84
N LYS A 467 16.76 -5.83 8.87
CA LYS A 467 17.56 -6.90 8.25
C LYS A 467 17.32 -8.27 8.88
N VAL A 468 17.15 -8.33 10.20
CA VAL A 468 16.78 -9.57 10.90
C VAL A 468 15.37 -10.01 10.50
N TYR A 469 14.46 -9.05 10.35
CA TYR A 469 13.09 -9.26 9.93
C TYR A 469 13.00 -9.83 8.50
N GLU A 470 13.67 -9.24 7.52
CA GLU A 470 13.76 -9.75 6.13
C GLU A 470 14.30 -11.18 6.08
N LYS A 471 15.36 -11.47 6.84
CA LYS A 471 15.93 -12.82 6.92
C LYS A 471 14.94 -13.82 7.52
N LYS A 472 14.10 -13.38 8.47
CA LYS A 472 13.02 -14.20 9.03
C LYS A 472 11.92 -14.46 8.00
N ILE A 473 11.48 -13.44 7.28
CA ILE A 473 10.48 -13.56 6.19
C ILE A 473 10.98 -14.55 5.14
N LYS A 474 12.24 -14.39 4.68
CA LYS A 474 12.82 -15.31 3.70
C LYS A 474 12.78 -16.77 4.20
N LYS A 475 13.19 -17.02 5.45
CA LYS A 475 13.13 -18.37 6.03
C LYS A 475 11.71 -18.92 6.15
N GLU A 476 10.74 -18.07 6.45
CA GLU A 476 9.33 -18.44 6.54
C GLU A 476 8.79 -18.85 5.17
N VAL A 477 9.03 -18.02 4.15
CA VAL A 477 8.65 -18.30 2.76
C VAL A 477 9.35 -19.55 2.25
N ASP A 478 10.65 -19.70 2.47
CA ASP A 478 11.41 -20.90 2.09
C ASP A 478 10.81 -22.18 2.73
N LYS A 479 10.36 -22.09 3.99
CA LYS A 479 9.69 -23.20 4.68
C LYS A 479 8.32 -23.50 4.10
N MET A 480 7.52 -22.48 3.80
CA MET A 480 6.20 -22.64 3.17
C MET A 480 6.33 -23.30 1.81
N VAL A 481 7.28 -22.82 0.99
CA VAL A 481 7.57 -23.31 -0.35
C VAL A 481 7.99 -24.79 -0.29
N LYS A 482 8.91 -25.14 0.62
CA LYS A 482 9.39 -26.52 0.81
C LYS A 482 8.28 -27.51 1.17
N ASN A 483 7.21 -27.04 1.81
CA ASN A 483 6.07 -27.87 2.21
C ASN A 483 5.00 -28.01 1.12
N SER A 484 5.22 -27.45 -0.08
CA SER A 484 4.24 -27.53 -1.15
C SER A 484 4.26 -28.89 -1.86
N PRO A 485 3.11 -29.58 -1.99
CA PRO A 485 3.01 -30.80 -2.78
C PRO A 485 2.81 -30.53 -4.29
N PHE A 486 2.81 -29.27 -4.72
CA PHE A 486 2.39 -28.86 -6.06
C PHE A 486 3.51 -28.34 -6.95
N ARG A 487 4.76 -28.44 -6.48
CA ARG A 487 5.95 -27.97 -7.20
C ARG A 487 6.07 -28.70 -8.54
N GLN A 488 6.25 -27.93 -9.60
CA GLN A 488 6.46 -28.48 -10.94
C GLN A 488 7.81 -29.21 -11.00
N LYS A 489 7.87 -30.28 -11.79
CA LYS A 489 9.10 -31.04 -12.01
C LYS A 489 9.88 -30.50 -13.19
N PHE A 490 9.20 -30.11 -14.27
CA PHE A 490 9.86 -29.69 -15.51
C PHE A 490 9.37 -28.35 -16.08
N HIS A 491 8.26 -27.80 -15.59
CA HIS A 491 7.91 -26.41 -15.90
C HIS A 491 8.70 -25.43 -15.03
N ILE A 492 9.07 -24.29 -15.62
CA ILE A 492 9.64 -23.16 -14.87
C ILE A 492 8.55 -22.61 -13.94
N GLU A 493 8.87 -22.44 -12.67
CA GLU A 493 7.97 -21.86 -11.67
C GLU A 493 8.71 -20.87 -10.76
N ALA A 494 7.95 -20.02 -10.07
CA ALA A 494 8.52 -19.07 -9.12
C ALA A 494 9.33 -19.81 -8.03
N PRO A 495 10.57 -19.38 -7.70
CA PRO A 495 11.27 -19.92 -6.54
C PRO A 495 10.50 -19.60 -5.25
N SER A 496 9.95 -18.39 -5.19
CA SER A 496 9.02 -17.89 -4.17
C SER A 496 8.19 -16.76 -4.76
N GLY A 497 7.08 -16.39 -4.10
CA GLY A 497 6.27 -15.25 -4.52
C GLY A 497 5.57 -15.48 -5.85
N TYR A 498 5.42 -14.46 -6.67
CA TYR A 498 4.59 -14.52 -7.87
C TYR A 498 5.42 -14.46 -9.16
N LEU A 499 5.13 -15.37 -10.09
CA LEU A 499 5.62 -15.38 -11.46
C LEU A 499 4.45 -15.17 -12.43
N ASN A 500 4.63 -14.30 -13.43
CA ASN A 500 3.73 -14.19 -14.57
C ASN A 500 4.50 -14.18 -15.89
N ASP A 501 4.46 -13.09 -16.65
CA ASP A 501 4.86 -13.04 -18.06
C ASP A 501 6.32 -13.49 -18.27
N PRO A 502 6.61 -14.38 -19.24
CA PRO A 502 7.95 -14.54 -19.78
C PRO A 502 8.43 -13.25 -20.44
N ASN A 503 9.72 -12.98 -20.31
CA ASN A 503 10.36 -11.72 -20.67
C ASN A 503 11.76 -11.94 -21.21
N GLY A 504 12.27 -10.97 -21.98
CA GLY A 504 13.64 -11.00 -22.51
C GLY A 504 14.05 -12.31 -23.21
N PHE A 505 13.09 -13.10 -23.71
CA PHE A 505 13.35 -14.42 -24.26
C PHE A 505 14.18 -14.28 -25.53
N SER A 506 15.41 -14.79 -25.52
CA SER A 506 16.43 -14.46 -26.51
C SER A 506 17.53 -15.52 -26.60
N PHE A 507 18.24 -15.56 -27.73
CA PHE A 507 19.55 -16.21 -27.81
C PHE A 507 20.65 -15.18 -27.74
N PHE A 508 21.61 -15.39 -26.85
CA PHE A 508 22.77 -14.53 -26.71
C PHE A 508 23.95 -15.31 -26.14
N ASN A 509 25.15 -15.04 -26.66
CA ASN A 509 26.39 -15.67 -26.22
C ASN A 509 26.36 -17.22 -26.25
N GLY A 510 25.68 -17.80 -27.24
CA GLY A 510 25.55 -19.27 -27.39
C GLY A 510 24.54 -19.92 -26.44
N GLU A 511 23.87 -19.13 -25.60
CA GLU A 511 22.90 -19.61 -24.61
C GLU A 511 21.51 -18.99 -24.88
N CYS A 512 20.47 -19.73 -24.53
CA CYS A 512 19.12 -19.22 -24.43
C CYS A 512 18.98 -18.47 -23.10
N ASN A 513 18.50 -17.24 -23.16
CA ASN A 513 18.23 -16.39 -22.02
C ASN A 513 16.71 -16.22 -21.89
N LEU A 514 16.20 -16.42 -20.69
CA LEU A 514 14.79 -16.25 -20.38
C LEU A 514 14.67 -15.49 -19.07
N PHE A 515 13.90 -14.42 -19.11
CA PHE A 515 13.48 -13.70 -17.92
C PHE A 515 11.98 -13.97 -17.69
N TYR A 516 11.50 -13.63 -16.50
CA TYR A 516 10.07 -13.55 -16.24
C TYR A 516 9.76 -12.52 -15.16
N GLN A 517 8.56 -11.94 -15.20
CA GLN A 517 8.07 -11.07 -14.13
C GLN A 517 8.07 -11.81 -12.80
N TRP A 518 8.63 -11.20 -11.76
CA TRP A 518 8.81 -11.83 -10.46
C TRP A 518 8.60 -10.87 -9.30
N THR A 519 7.75 -11.28 -8.36
CA THR A 519 7.52 -10.60 -7.07
C THR A 519 7.84 -11.55 -5.91
N PRO A 520 9.07 -11.52 -5.35
CA PRO A 520 9.62 -12.60 -4.49
C PRO A 520 8.85 -12.91 -3.22
N TYR A 521 8.18 -11.91 -2.64
CA TYR A 521 7.61 -11.97 -1.29
C TYR A 521 6.13 -11.59 -1.24
N MET A 522 5.43 -11.65 -2.38
CA MET A 522 4.01 -11.33 -2.50
C MET A 522 3.14 -12.07 -1.47
N TYR A 523 3.43 -13.35 -1.24
CA TYR A 523 2.63 -14.20 -0.34
C TYR A 523 3.25 -14.37 1.06
N SER A 524 4.18 -13.49 1.44
CA SER A 524 4.67 -13.45 2.82
C SER A 524 3.63 -12.83 3.76
N SER A 525 3.76 -13.09 5.06
CA SER A 525 2.91 -12.49 6.11
C SER A 525 2.92 -10.95 6.15
N GLU A 526 3.84 -10.32 5.44
CA GLU A 526 4.03 -8.87 5.38
C GLU A 526 3.73 -8.29 3.97
N ASN A 527 3.33 -9.14 3.01
CA ASN A 527 2.89 -8.78 1.65
C ASN A 527 3.79 -7.71 0.99
N VAL A 528 5.10 -8.00 0.90
CA VAL A 528 6.07 -7.07 0.31
C VAL A 528 5.96 -7.08 -1.21
N TRP A 529 5.36 -6.04 -1.77
CA TRP A 529 5.23 -5.85 -3.22
C TRP A 529 6.51 -5.24 -3.82
N TYR A 530 7.12 -5.98 -4.74
CA TYR A 530 8.27 -5.57 -5.54
C TYR A 530 8.22 -6.29 -6.88
N GLN A 531 7.94 -5.59 -7.97
CA GLN A 531 7.79 -6.20 -9.29
C GLN A 531 9.04 -5.94 -10.13
N GLY A 532 9.81 -7.01 -10.37
CA GLY A 532 11.02 -7.03 -11.20
C GLY A 532 11.06 -8.26 -12.10
N TRP A 533 12.23 -8.62 -12.62
CA TRP A 533 12.42 -9.82 -13.44
C TRP A 533 13.38 -10.80 -12.75
N TYR A 534 13.12 -12.09 -12.88
CA TYR A 534 14.08 -13.16 -12.57
C TYR A 534 14.78 -13.62 -13.85
N HIS A 535 16.05 -14.02 -13.79
CA HIS A 535 16.86 -14.41 -14.94
C HIS A 535 17.22 -15.90 -14.88
N LEU A 536 16.97 -16.57 -16.00
CA LEU A 536 17.37 -17.94 -16.31
C LEU A 536 18.23 -17.96 -17.58
N LYS A 537 19.16 -18.92 -17.64
CA LYS A 537 19.85 -19.25 -18.89
C LYS A 537 19.97 -20.76 -19.08
N GLY A 538 20.05 -21.21 -20.33
CA GLY A 538 20.12 -22.62 -20.67
C GLY A 538 20.61 -22.86 -22.10
N THR A 539 20.77 -24.12 -22.49
CA THR A 539 21.25 -24.48 -23.84
C THR A 539 20.24 -25.28 -24.68
N ASP A 540 19.17 -25.77 -24.06
CA ASP A 540 18.20 -26.66 -24.70
C ASP A 540 16.73 -26.31 -24.41
N PHE A 541 16.48 -25.12 -23.85
CA PHE A 541 15.17 -24.58 -23.43
C PHE A 541 14.45 -25.33 -22.30
N LEU A 542 15.00 -26.45 -21.84
CA LEU A 542 14.33 -27.33 -20.89
C LEU A 542 15.05 -27.32 -19.55
N THR A 543 16.38 -27.28 -19.56
CA THR A 543 17.21 -27.14 -18.37
C THR A 543 17.73 -25.72 -18.22
N TRP A 544 17.60 -25.19 -17.01
CA TRP A 544 17.83 -23.77 -16.73
C TRP A 544 18.73 -23.58 -15.51
N GLU A 545 19.82 -22.85 -15.69
CA GLU A 545 20.59 -22.25 -14.62
C GLU A 545 19.84 -21.02 -14.09
N LYS A 546 19.69 -20.94 -12.76
CA LYS A 546 18.98 -19.86 -12.08
C LYS A 546 19.96 -18.77 -11.65
N LEU A 547 19.89 -17.59 -12.29
CA LEU A 547 20.81 -16.48 -12.02
C LEU A 547 20.29 -15.50 -10.94
N GLY A 548 18.99 -15.54 -10.63
CA GLY A 548 18.41 -14.68 -9.59
C GLY A 548 17.69 -13.46 -10.16
N ALA A 549 17.72 -12.34 -9.44
CA ALA A 549 17.12 -11.09 -9.92
C ALA A 549 17.90 -10.54 -11.14
N GLY A 550 17.17 -10.18 -12.20
CA GLY A 550 17.71 -9.61 -13.44
C GLY A 550 17.39 -8.12 -13.56
N ILE A 551 16.19 -7.77 -14.02
CA ILE A 551 15.73 -6.38 -14.11
C ILE A 551 14.98 -6.00 -12.84
N GLU A 552 15.60 -5.16 -12.04
CA GLU A 552 15.00 -4.62 -10.82
C GLU A 552 14.10 -3.41 -11.10
N ALA A 553 13.17 -3.06 -10.22
CA ALA A 553 12.52 -1.74 -10.26
C ALA A 553 13.57 -0.64 -9.95
N ASP A 554 13.49 0.54 -10.58
CA ASP A 554 14.39 1.67 -10.31
C ASP A 554 13.65 2.94 -9.88
N GLU A 555 14.41 3.87 -9.29
CA GLU A 555 13.91 5.12 -8.72
C GLU A 555 13.54 6.19 -9.77
N ARG A 556 13.74 5.93 -11.07
CA ARG A 556 13.56 6.95 -12.12
C ARG A 556 12.33 6.70 -12.98
N PHE A 557 12.29 5.54 -13.63
CA PHE A 557 11.32 5.23 -14.69
C PHE A 557 10.50 3.97 -14.39
N ALA A 558 10.95 3.12 -13.46
CA ALA A 558 10.25 1.88 -13.07
C ALA A 558 9.84 1.90 -11.58
N THR A 559 9.43 3.06 -11.09
CA THR A 559 9.20 3.37 -9.66
C THR A 559 8.10 2.52 -9.01
N HIS A 560 7.19 2.00 -9.83
CA HIS A 560 6.06 1.15 -9.46
C HIS A 560 6.13 -0.22 -10.18
N GLY A 561 7.32 -0.63 -10.60
CA GLY A 561 7.60 -1.93 -11.19
C GLY A 561 8.33 -1.85 -12.54
N ALA A 562 9.26 -2.78 -12.76
CA ALA A 562 9.79 -3.05 -14.09
C ALA A 562 8.86 -4.05 -14.78
N TYR A 563 7.98 -3.54 -15.63
CA TYR A 563 6.97 -4.30 -16.36
C TYR A 563 7.58 -5.10 -17.52
N SER A 564 6.74 -5.88 -18.20
CA SER A 564 7.19 -6.80 -19.24
C SER A 564 7.83 -6.09 -20.44
N GLY A 565 8.56 -6.86 -21.23
CA GLY A 565 9.45 -6.43 -22.28
C GLY A 565 10.17 -7.61 -22.93
N SER A 566 11.01 -7.31 -23.90
CA SER A 566 11.71 -8.31 -24.72
C SER A 566 13.19 -8.00 -24.82
N ALA A 567 13.94 -8.91 -25.42
CA ALA A 567 15.36 -8.72 -25.65
C ALA A 567 15.75 -9.21 -27.05
N ILE A 568 16.82 -8.63 -27.58
CA ILE A 568 17.43 -9.04 -28.84
C ILE A 568 18.95 -8.93 -28.72
N ALA A 569 19.67 -9.87 -29.33
CA ALA A 569 21.12 -9.76 -29.45
C ALA A 569 21.47 -8.61 -30.42
N ASP A 570 22.33 -7.70 -29.97
CA ASP A 570 22.85 -6.57 -30.72
C ASP A 570 24.39 -6.57 -30.56
N ASP A 571 25.07 -7.11 -31.57
CA ASP A 571 26.51 -7.34 -31.59
C ASP A 571 27.05 -8.11 -30.37
N ASP A 572 27.76 -7.41 -29.47
CA ASP A 572 28.43 -7.98 -28.31
C ASP A 572 27.59 -7.92 -27.02
N LYS A 573 26.35 -7.44 -27.10
CA LYS A 573 25.43 -7.25 -25.98
C LYS A 573 24.03 -7.80 -26.29
N LEU A 574 23.27 -8.03 -25.23
CA LEU A 574 21.85 -8.27 -25.31
C LEU A 574 21.11 -6.98 -24.94
N THR A 575 20.40 -6.40 -25.89
CA THR A 575 19.55 -5.22 -25.67
C THR A 575 18.20 -5.67 -25.15
N ILE A 576 17.84 -5.20 -23.96
CA ILE A 576 16.60 -5.50 -23.23
C ILE A 576 15.72 -4.25 -23.25
N PHE A 577 14.54 -4.32 -23.87
CA PHE A 577 13.59 -3.22 -23.93
C PHE A 577 12.35 -3.60 -23.13
N TYR A 578 12.04 -2.79 -22.12
CA TYR A 578 10.97 -3.08 -21.16
C TYR A 578 10.18 -1.82 -20.81
N THR A 579 9.01 -2.00 -20.22
CA THR A 579 8.23 -0.86 -19.72
C THR A 579 8.61 -0.55 -18.27
N GLY A 580 9.08 0.67 -18.03
CA GLY A 580 9.13 1.26 -16.71
C GLY A 580 7.74 1.76 -16.31
N ASN A 581 7.13 1.15 -15.29
CA ASN A 581 5.85 1.59 -14.75
C ASN A 581 6.11 2.62 -13.65
N THR A 582 5.69 3.87 -13.88
CA THR A 582 5.75 4.95 -12.90
C THR A 582 4.38 5.55 -12.68
N ARG A 583 4.13 6.10 -11.50
CA ARG A 583 2.95 6.93 -11.22
C ARG A 583 3.40 8.29 -10.72
N ASN A 584 2.69 9.33 -11.13
CA ASN A 584 2.92 10.68 -10.63
C ASN A 584 2.21 10.91 -9.28
N GLU A 585 2.32 12.12 -8.74
CA GLU A 585 1.71 12.51 -7.47
C GLU A 585 0.18 12.38 -7.46
N ASP A 586 -0.48 12.42 -8.62
CA ASP A 586 -1.92 12.22 -8.79
C ASP A 586 -2.30 10.75 -8.99
N TRP A 587 -1.35 9.83 -8.81
CA TRP A 587 -1.50 8.39 -9.05
C TRP A 587 -1.80 8.02 -10.52
N GLN A 588 -1.62 8.95 -11.46
CA GLN A 588 -1.74 8.68 -12.89
C GLN A 588 -0.50 7.91 -13.35
N ARG A 589 -0.71 6.86 -14.15
CA ARG A 589 0.41 6.08 -14.70
C ARG A 589 1.15 6.91 -15.75
N ILE A 590 2.47 6.90 -15.68
CA ILE A 590 3.37 7.40 -16.70
C ILE A 590 4.18 6.20 -17.19
N PRO A 591 3.81 5.65 -18.35
CA PRO A 591 4.56 4.55 -18.95
C PRO A 591 5.85 5.10 -19.60
N TYR A 592 6.97 4.46 -19.28
CA TYR A 592 8.25 4.70 -19.93
C TYR A 592 8.68 3.45 -20.68
N GLN A 593 9.18 3.59 -21.90
CA GLN A 593 9.84 2.47 -22.60
C GLN A 593 11.35 2.64 -22.41
N VAL A 594 11.97 1.68 -21.73
CA VAL A 594 13.32 1.79 -21.15
C VAL A 594 14.20 0.68 -21.69
N ILE A 595 15.45 1.02 -22.02
CA ILE A 595 16.45 0.04 -22.42
C ILE A 595 17.46 -0.23 -21.31
N ALA A 596 17.79 -1.51 -21.18
CA ALA A 596 18.98 -2.01 -20.49
C ALA A 596 19.81 -2.85 -21.46
N THR A 597 21.10 -2.99 -21.19
CA THR A 597 21.99 -3.88 -21.94
C THR A 597 22.61 -4.89 -21.00
N MET A 598 22.73 -6.14 -21.44
CA MET A 598 23.46 -7.18 -20.73
C MET A 598 24.72 -7.56 -21.50
N ASP A 599 25.86 -7.61 -20.82
CA ASP A 599 27.12 -8.07 -21.41
C ASP A 599 27.26 -9.60 -21.39
N LYS A 600 28.36 -10.13 -21.95
CA LYS A 600 28.65 -11.58 -21.98
C LYS A 600 28.89 -12.20 -20.60
N ASN A 601 29.06 -11.39 -19.56
CA ASN A 601 29.20 -11.83 -18.17
C ASN A 601 27.86 -11.76 -17.41
N ASN A 602 26.74 -11.53 -18.11
CA ASN A 602 25.40 -11.35 -17.55
C ASN A 602 25.25 -10.10 -16.66
N ILE A 603 26.12 -9.10 -16.82
CA ILE A 603 26.01 -7.84 -16.08
C ILE A 603 25.04 -6.92 -16.83
N ILE A 604 23.93 -6.59 -16.18
CA ILE A 604 22.89 -5.72 -16.72
C ILE A 604 23.17 -4.26 -16.34
N THR A 605 23.19 -3.39 -17.34
CA THR A 605 23.32 -1.94 -17.17
C THR A 605 22.09 -1.25 -17.75
N LYS A 606 21.37 -0.48 -16.92
CA LYS A 606 20.22 0.31 -17.34
C LYS A 606 20.66 1.65 -17.91
N ARG A 607 19.98 2.11 -18.96
CA ARG A 607 20.24 3.44 -19.52
C ARG A 607 19.77 4.57 -18.60
N GLU A 608 20.34 5.75 -18.80
CA GLU A 608 20.04 6.94 -17.99
C GLU A 608 18.71 7.59 -18.31
N ASN A 609 18.25 7.46 -19.57
CA ASN A 609 17.00 8.03 -20.04
C ASN A 609 16.14 6.94 -20.70
N PRO A 610 14.81 7.01 -20.58
CA PRO A 610 13.89 6.21 -21.38
C PRO A 610 13.95 6.61 -22.86
N GLU A 611 13.71 5.66 -23.75
CA GLU A 611 13.71 5.92 -25.19
C GLU A 611 12.38 6.51 -25.67
N ILE A 612 11.28 6.14 -25.01
CA ILE A 612 9.96 6.68 -25.29
C ILE A 612 9.30 7.06 -23.98
N THR A 613 8.82 8.29 -23.89
CA THR A 613 8.26 8.89 -22.67
C THR A 613 6.86 9.41 -22.84
N GLY A 614 6.05 9.28 -21.79
CA GLY A 614 4.78 9.96 -21.69
C GLY A 614 3.64 9.22 -22.39
N ILE A 615 2.48 9.88 -22.38
CA ILE A 615 1.26 9.37 -23.00
C ILE A 615 1.22 9.92 -24.43
N LEU A 616 1.13 9.05 -25.42
CA LEU A 616 1.02 9.46 -26.82
C LEU A 616 -0.33 10.15 -27.07
N ASP A 617 -0.33 11.16 -27.94
CA ASP A 617 -1.55 11.87 -28.31
C ASP A 617 -2.57 10.91 -28.93
N GLY A 618 -3.80 10.95 -28.41
CA GLY A 618 -4.89 10.04 -28.82
C GLY A 618 -5.04 8.77 -27.97
N TYR A 619 -4.12 8.51 -27.04
CA TYR A 619 -4.07 7.29 -26.22
C TYR A 619 -4.23 7.56 -24.72
N THR A 620 -4.45 6.48 -23.95
CA THR A 620 -4.48 6.51 -22.48
C THR A 620 -3.11 6.17 -21.90
N ASP A 621 -3.01 6.05 -20.57
CA ASP A 621 -1.79 5.66 -19.87
C ASP A 621 -1.47 4.16 -19.97
N HIS A 622 -2.32 3.38 -20.64
CA HIS A 622 -2.01 2.02 -21.04
C HIS A 622 -1.12 2.03 -22.28
N PHE A 623 0.20 1.99 -22.08
CA PHE A 623 1.20 1.91 -23.15
C PHE A 623 2.39 1.08 -22.67
N ARG A 624 2.49 -0.19 -23.06
CA ARG A 624 3.41 -1.14 -22.40
C ARG A 624 3.75 -2.38 -23.22
N TYR A 625 4.78 -3.07 -22.74
CA TYR A 625 5.25 -4.40 -23.17
C TYR A 625 5.85 -4.41 -24.59
N PRO A 626 6.99 -3.72 -24.80
CA PRO A 626 7.64 -3.67 -26.10
C PRO A 626 8.24 -5.02 -26.51
N LYS A 627 7.86 -5.52 -27.68
CA LYS A 627 8.55 -6.62 -28.37
C LYS A 627 9.46 -6.08 -29.47
N ILE A 628 10.77 -6.25 -29.34
CA ILE A 628 11.75 -5.97 -30.39
C ILE A 628 11.84 -7.13 -31.37
N TRP A 629 11.94 -6.80 -32.65
CA TRP A 629 12.44 -7.70 -33.69
C TRP A 629 13.35 -6.95 -34.67
N LYS A 630 14.07 -7.70 -35.48
CA LYS A 630 14.88 -7.20 -36.59
C LYS A 630 14.27 -7.71 -37.89
N ASN A 631 14.02 -6.84 -38.86
CA ASN A 631 13.51 -7.25 -40.16
C ASN A 631 14.63 -7.80 -41.05
N PHE A 632 14.29 -8.30 -42.25
CA PHE A 632 15.27 -8.83 -43.21
C PHE A 632 16.25 -7.78 -43.74
N ASP A 633 15.86 -6.49 -43.77
CA ASP A 633 16.73 -5.39 -44.18
C ASP A 633 17.75 -5.00 -43.08
N GLY A 634 17.66 -5.61 -41.89
CA GLY A 634 18.57 -5.38 -40.78
C GLY A 634 18.23 -4.17 -39.90
N GLU A 635 17.05 -3.56 -40.07
CA GLU A 635 16.54 -2.48 -39.21
C GLU A 635 15.77 -3.04 -38.01
N TYR A 636 15.76 -2.29 -36.90
CA TYR A 636 15.11 -2.69 -35.66
C TYR A 636 13.71 -2.09 -35.55
N TYR A 637 12.77 -2.91 -35.10
CA TYR A 637 11.39 -2.50 -34.86
C TYR A 637 10.93 -2.98 -33.50
N ALA A 638 9.93 -2.29 -32.95
CA ALA A 638 9.27 -2.71 -31.73
C ALA A 638 7.76 -2.54 -31.87
N ILE A 639 7.00 -3.48 -31.32
CA ILE A 639 5.55 -3.41 -31.23
C ILE A 639 5.16 -3.30 -29.77
N ILE A 640 4.29 -2.34 -29.45
CA ILE A 640 3.98 -1.97 -28.06
C ILE A 640 2.47 -1.87 -27.91
N GLY A 641 1.94 -2.51 -26.87
CA GLY A 641 0.52 -2.54 -26.60
C GLY A 641 0.04 -1.19 -26.12
N ILE A 642 -1.08 -0.71 -26.64
CA ILE A 642 -1.61 0.61 -26.28
C ILE A 642 -3.15 0.62 -26.30
N GLN A 643 -3.75 1.51 -25.50
CA GLN A 643 -5.20 1.75 -25.52
C GLN A 643 -5.50 3.16 -26.04
N ARG A 644 -6.45 3.25 -26.97
CA ARG A 644 -6.95 4.51 -27.50
C ARG A 644 -7.83 5.23 -26.46
N LYS A 645 -7.98 6.55 -26.56
CA LYS A 645 -8.87 7.34 -25.68
C LYS A 645 -10.34 6.93 -25.70
N ASN A 646 -10.80 6.25 -26.76
CA ASN A 646 -12.13 5.64 -26.82
C ASN A 646 -12.22 4.27 -26.12
N LEU A 647 -11.19 3.90 -25.35
CA LEU A 647 -11.09 2.65 -24.57
C LEU A 647 -11.05 1.37 -25.42
N THR A 648 -10.54 1.44 -26.65
CA THR A 648 -10.27 0.27 -27.49
C THR A 648 -8.77 -0.08 -27.48
N GLY A 649 -8.46 -1.37 -27.50
CA GLY A 649 -7.08 -1.87 -27.55
C GLY A 649 -6.49 -1.83 -28.96
N THR A 650 -5.18 -1.61 -29.05
CA THR A 650 -4.37 -1.75 -30.26
C THR A 650 -2.89 -1.91 -29.93
N ALA A 651 -2.01 -1.86 -30.93
CA ALA A 651 -0.57 -1.77 -30.74
C ALA A 651 0.04 -0.73 -31.69
N VAL A 652 1.14 -0.11 -31.29
CA VAL A 652 1.93 0.80 -32.12
C VAL A 652 3.25 0.17 -32.52
N ILE A 653 3.69 0.49 -33.73
CA ILE A 653 4.99 0.08 -34.26
C ILE A 653 5.97 1.24 -34.12
N ALA A 654 7.13 0.95 -33.57
CA ALA A 654 8.27 1.85 -33.47
C ALA A 654 9.43 1.30 -34.32
N HIS A 655 10.30 2.19 -34.77
CA HIS A 655 11.47 1.88 -35.59
C HIS A 655 12.74 2.52 -35.00
N SER A 656 13.86 1.82 -35.13
CA SER A 656 15.19 2.27 -34.74
C SER A 656 16.26 1.70 -35.67
N LYS A 657 17.34 2.46 -35.88
CA LYS A 657 18.52 2.01 -36.64
C LYS A 657 19.60 1.37 -35.77
N ASP A 658 19.60 1.64 -34.47
CA ASP A 658 20.69 1.32 -33.56
C ASP A 658 20.22 0.72 -32.24
N THR A 659 18.94 0.36 -32.12
CA THR A 659 18.25 -0.08 -30.89
C THR A 659 18.13 0.98 -29.80
N TYR A 660 18.68 2.19 -29.95
CA TYR A 660 18.64 3.24 -28.93
C TYR A 660 17.67 4.36 -29.33
N ASN A 661 17.70 4.82 -30.58
CA ASN A 661 16.89 5.94 -31.04
C ASN A 661 15.60 5.42 -31.67
N TRP A 662 14.48 5.53 -30.94
CA TRP A 662 13.18 4.99 -31.36
C TRP A 662 12.21 6.07 -31.85
N GLN A 663 11.58 5.82 -32.99
CA GLN A 663 10.52 6.65 -33.55
C GLN A 663 9.23 5.83 -33.68
N ILE A 664 8.11 6.32 -33.13
CA ILE A 664 6.79 5.75 -33.38
C ILE A 664 6.39 6.00 -34.84
N LEU A 665 6.07 4.93 -35.57
CA LEU A 665 5.57 5.00 -36.95
C LEU A 665 4.04 5.18 -36.98
N GLY A 666 3.31 4.47 -36.12
CA GLY A 666 1.85 4.51 -36.07
C GLY A 666 1.25 3.23 -35.49
N GLU A 667 -0.08 3.14 -35.52
CA GLU A 667 -0.80 1.93 -35.14
C GLU A 667 -0.62 0.83 -36.19
N ILE A 668 -0.58 -0.44 -35.73
CA ILE A 668 -0.75 -1.57 -36.63
C ILE A 668 -2.15 -1.55 -37.26
N ASP A 669 -2.23 -1.69 -38.58
CA ASP A 669 -3.50 -1.78 -39.30
C ASP A 669 -3.96 -3.23 -39.42
N THR A 670 -4.95 -3.58 -38.60
CA THR A 670 -5.65 -4.86 -38.60
C THR A 670 -7.15 -4.66 -38.86
N ASN A 671 -7.84 -5.72 -39.29
CA ASN A 671 -9.29 -5.79 -39.43
C ASN A 671 -10.02 -5.74 -38.07
N LEU A 672 -9.29 -5.91 -36.95
CA LEU A 672 -9.84 -5.88 -35.59
C LEU A 672 -9.93 -4.45 -35.04
N LYS A 673 -11.00 -3.72 -35.39
CA LYS A 673 -11.16 -2.32 -34.95
C LYS A 673 -11.67 -2.16 -33.50
N ASN A 674 -12.56 -3.05 -33.04
CA ASN A 674 -13.16 -3.02 -31.70
C ASN A 674 -13.00 -4.38 -31.01
N PHE A 675 -11.79 -4.71 -30.58
CA PHE A 675 -11.47 -6.04 -30.06
C PHE A 675 -10.76 -5.97 -28.72
N GLY A 676 -11.54 -5.89 -27.64
CA GLY A 676 -11.02 -5.66 -26.29
C GLY A 676 -10.60 -4.21 -26.06
N TYR A 677 -10.35 -3.88 -24.79
CA TYR A 677 -9.99 -2.51 -24.38
C TYR A 677 -8.48 -2.28 -24.30
N MET A 678 -7.66 -3.33 -24.26
CA MET A 678 -6.19 -3.25 -24.23
C MET A 678 -5.58 -4.50 -24.84
N TRP A 679 -4.52 -4.37 -25.63
CA TRP A 679 -3.74 -5.50 -26.14
C TRP A 679 -2.43 -5.60 -25.37
N GLU A 680 -2.34 -6.57 -24.45
CA GLU A 680 -1.12 -6.85 -23.71
C GLU A 680 -0.20 -7.79 -24.48
N CYS A 681 1.08 -7.79 -24.09
CA CYS A 681 2.16 -8.63 -24.60
C CYS A 681 2.11 -8.85 -26.11
N PRO A 682 2.09 -7.79 -26.93
CA PRO A 682 2.16 -7.96 -28.37
C PRO A 682 3.49 -8.61 -28.74
N ASP A 683 3.46 -9.60 -29.62
CA ASP A 683 4.62 -10.25 -30.19
C ASP A 683 4.43 -10.38 -31.70
N TYR A 684 5.28 -9.72 -32.46
CA TYR A 684 5.31 -9.82 -33.91
C TYR A 684 6.61 -10.50 -34.35
N PHE A 685 6.46 -11.46 -35.27
CA PHE A 685 7.57 -12.11 -35.91
C PHE A 685 7.20 -12.58 -37.31
N GLU A 686 8.22 -12.70 -38.15
CA GLU A 686 8.10 -13.30 -39.46
C GLU A 686 8.44 -14.79 -39.36
N LEU A 687 7.57 -15.62 -39.94
CA LEU A 687 7.72 -17.08 -39.98
C LEU A 687 7.36 -17.56 -41.38
N GLU A 688 8.34 -18.17 -42.06
CA GLU A 688 8.26 -18.49 -43.48
C GLU A 688 7.96 -17.22 -44.30
N ASP A 689 6.89 -17.22 -45.10
CA ASP A 689 6.47 -16.07 -45.91
C ASP A 689 5.41 -15.17 -45.23
N ASN A 690 5.04 -15.47 -43.98
CA ASN A 690 3.94 -14.78 -43.30
C ASN A 690 4.42 -13.89 -42.15
N GLY A 691 3.67 -12.82 -41.89
CA GLY A 691 3.71 -12.08 -40.64
C GLY A 691 2.76 -12.73 -39.63
N VAL A 692 3.26 -12.99 -38.42
CA VAL A 692 2.44 -13.52 -37.31
C VAL A 692 2.41 -12.48 -36.20
N PHE A 693 1.20 -12.09 -35.81
CA PHE A 693 0.98 -11.15 -34.72
C PHE A 693 0.21 -11.82 -33.59
N VAL A 694 0.89 -12.04 -32.46
CA VAL A 694 0.35 -12.61 -31.23
C VAL A 694 0.10 -11.48 -30.24
N PHE A 695 -1.02 -11.51 -29.52
CA PHE A 695 -1.33 -10.53 -28.47
C PHE A 695 -2.39 -11.05 -27.50
N SER A 696 -2.50 -10.38 -26.36
CA SER A 696 -3.43 -10.74 -25.28
C SER A 696 -4.50 -9.65 -25.08
N PRO A 697 -5.64 -9.72 -25.79
CA PRO A 697 -6.71 -8.73 -25.67
C PRO A 697 -7.48 -8.88 -24.34
N GLN A 698 -7.61 -7.78 -23.60
CA GLN A 698 -8.41 -7.69 -22.38
C GLN A 698 -9.84 -7.23 -22.68
N GLY A 699 -10.82 -7.80 -21.97
CA GLY A 699 -12.23 -7.38 -22.05
C GLY A 699 -13.03 -7.99 -23.19
N LEU A 700 -12.64 -9.15 -23.71
CA LEU A 700 -13.49 -9.93 -24.61
C LEU A 700 -14.59 -10.64 -23.82
N TYR A 701 -15.81 -10.66 -24.36
CA TYR A 701 -16.91 -11.45 -23.81
C TYR A 701 -16.85 -12.88 -24.35
N PRO A 702 -17.17 -13.90 -23.54
CA PRO A 702 -17.31 -15.28 -24.02
C PRO A 702 -18.29 -15.39 -25.19
N GLN A 703 -17.92 -16.14 -26.22
CA GLN A 703 -18.75 -16.38 -27.41
C GLN A 703 -18.81 -17.88 -27.72
N GLY A 704 -19.97 -18.50 -27.52
CA GLY A 704 -20.10 -19.94 -27.69
C GLY A 704 -19.12 -20.69 -26.77
N ASN A 705 -18.15 -21.40 -27.36
CA ASN A 705 -17.10 -22.13 -26.63
C ASN A 705 -15.75 -21.40 -26.62
N ASP A 706 -15.69 -20.19 -27.15
CA ASP A 706 -14.46 -19.38 -27.24
C ASP A 706 -14.44 -18.28 -26.17
N TYR A 707 -13.25 -17.84 -25.80
CA TYR A 707 -12.99 -16.69 -24.92
C TYR A 707 -13.50 -16.85 -23.48
N HIS A 708 -13.31 -18.02 -22.88
CA HIS A 708 -13.83 -18.32 -21.52
C HIS A 708 -12.86 -18.00 -20.37
N ASN A 709 -11.59 -17.73 -20.65
CA ASN A 709 -10.67 -17.24 -19.61
C ASN A 709 -11.03 -15.79 -19.24
N ILE A 710 -10.50 -15.23 -18.14
CA ILE A 710 -10.75 -13.82 -17.82
C ILE A 710 -10.25 -12.89 -18.93
N TYR A 711 -9.08 -13.20 -19.49
CA TYR A 711 -8.48 -12.55 -20.64
C TYR A 711 -7.91 -13.60 -21.59
N GLN A 712 -7.93 -13.31 -22.90
CA GLN A 712 -7.52 -14.27 -23.93
C GLN A 712 -6.14 -13.95 -24.46
N THR A 713 -5.53 -14.95 -25.09
CA THR A 713 -4.34 -14.77 -25.91
C THR A 713 -4.55 -15.47 -27.23
N GLY A 714 -4.23 -14.79 -28.32
CA GLY A 714 -4.40 -15.33 -29.65
C GLY A 714 -3.48 -14.68 -30.66
N TYR A 715 -3.73 -15.00 -31.92
CA TYR A 715 -2.89 -14.58 -33.02
C TYR A 715 -3.68 -14.25 -34.29
N LEU A 716 -3.01 -13.51 -35.16
CA LEU A 716 -3.37 -13.25 -36.56
C LEU A 716 -2.21 -13.70 -37.46
N ILE A 717 -2.53 -14.24 -38.62
CA ILE A 717 -1.58 -14.51 -39.71
C ILE A 717 -1.98 -13.64 -40.90
N GLY A 718 -0.99 -13.03 -41.53
CA GLY A 718 -1.15 -12.27 -42.76
C GLY A 718 0.16 -12.11 -43.52
N ASP A 719 0.18 -11.17 -44.45
CA ASP A 719 1.43 -10.74 -45.09
C ASP A 719 2.40 -10.16 -44.06
N LYS A 720 3.69 -10.11 -44.41
CA LYS A 720 4.67 -9.35 -43.64
C LYS A 720 4.26 -7.87 -43.60
N ILE A 721 4.32 -7.25 -42.42
CA ILE A 721 3.92 -5.86 -42.23
C ILE A 721 4.77 -4.94 -43.12
N ASP A 722 4.12 -4.16 -43.99
CA ASP A 722 4.77 -3.14 -44.82
C ASP A 722 5.04 -1.88 -43.99
N LYS A 723 6.30 -1.40 -44.01
CA LYS A 723 6.74 -0.26 -43.20
C LYS A 723 6.05 1.08 -43.52
N ASN A 724 5.45 1.21 -44.70
CA ASN A 724 4.81 2.46 -45.15
C ASN A 724 3.34 2.54 -44.74
N ASN A 725 2.64 1.39 -44.66
CA ASN A 725 1.21 1.35 -44.34
C ASN A 725 0.88 0.61 -43.03
N LEU A 726 1.86 -0.07 -42.42
CA LEU A 726 1.76 -0.80 -41.15
C LEU A 726 0.68 -1.89 -41.13
N LYS A 727 0.31 -2.39 -42.30
CA LYS A 727 -0.81 -3.32 -42.48
C LYS A 727 -0.34 -4.78 -42.49
N LEU A 728 -1.06 -5.64 -41.76
CA LEU A 728 -0.79 -7.08 -41.69
C LEU A 728 -1.46 -7.88 -42.84
N ASN A 729 -2.46 -7.33 -43.54
CA ASN A 729 -3.27 -8.02 -44.57
C ASN A 729 -3.65 -9.46 -44.15
N GLU A 730 -4.55 -9.57 -43.18
CA GLU A 730 -4.81 -10.85 -42.53
C GLU A 730 -5.49 -11.86 -43.47
N ILE A 731 -5.01 -13.10 -43.40
CA ILE A 731 -5.62 -14.27 -44.05
C ILE A 731 -6.41 -15.14 -43.08
N THR A 732 -6.36 -14.83 -41.78
CA THR A 732 -7.11 -15.50 -40.71
C THR A 732 -7.85 -14.49 -39.83
N ASP A 733 -9.03 -14.85 -39.35
CA ASP A 733 -9.62 -14.20 -38.16
C ASP A 733 -8.80 -14.52 -36.90
N PHE A 734 -9.02 -13.77 -35.82
CA PHE A 734 -8.36 -14.02 -34.54
C PHE A 734 -8.56 -15.47 -34.07
N GLN A 735 -7.46 -16.15 -33.76
CA GLN A 735 -7.47 -17.52 -33.24
C GLN A 735 -6.85 -17.52 -31.83
N GLU A 736 -7.53 -18.13 -30.85
CA GLU A 736 -6.91 -18.39 -29.54
C GLU A 736 -5.67 -19.27 -29.71
N LEU A 737 -4.56 -18.84 -29.10
CA LEU A 737 -3.27 -19.53 -29.18
C LEU A 737 -3.29 -20.81 -28.34
N ASP A 738 -4.07 -20.84 -27.27
CA ASP A 738 -4.24 -21.97 -26.38
C ASP A 738 -5.71 -22.00 -25.90
N LYS A 739 -6.35 -23.17 -26.01
CA LYS A 739 -7.77 -23.40 -25.66
C LYS A 739 -7.97 -23.87 -24.22
N GLY A 740 -6.90 -23.93 -23.43
CA GLY A 740 -6.92 -24.37 -22.05
C GLY A 740 -7.48 -23.33 -21.08
N PHE A 741 -7.35 -23.64 -19.79
CA PHE A 741 -7.83 -22.78 -18.71
C PHE A 741 -6.81 -21.73 -18.27
N ASP A 742 -5.52 -21.98 -18.51
CA ASP A 742 -4.44 -21.22 -17.90
C ASP A 742 -3.34 -20.98 -18.94
N PHE A 743 -3.48 -19.91 -19.72
CA PHE A 743 -2.49 -19.47 -20.69
C PHE A 743 -2.61 -17.98 -20.98
N TYR A 744 -1.53 -17.23 -20.78
CA TYR A 744 -1.50 -15.78 -21.01
C TYR A 744 -0.08 -15.27 -21.35
N ALA A 745 -0.02 -14.04 -21.86
CA ALA A 745 1.21 -13.25 -22.01
C ALA A 745 2.43 -13.97 -22.61
N PRO A 746 2.31 -14.69 -23.75
CA PRO A 746 3.43 -15.40 -24.33
C PRO A 746 4.48 -14.47 -24.91
N GLN A 747 5.69 -14.99 -25.02
CA GLN A 747 6.78 -14.34 -25.73
C GLN A 747 7.58 -15.35 -26.54
N SER A 748 8.04 -14.94 -27.72
CA SER A 748 8.83 -15.76 -28.62
C SER A 748 10.23 -15.22 -28.89
N THR A 749 11.13 -16.13 -29.26
CA THR A 749 12.48 -15.84 -29.74
C THR A 749 12.79 -16.62 -31.00
N SER A 750 13.63 -16.05 -31.85
CA SER A 750 14.31 -16.78 -32.92
C SER A 750 15.55 -17.49 -32.37
N THR A 751 15.85 -18.65 -32.94
CA THR A 751 17.08 -19.40 -32.66
C THR A 751 18.09 -19.23 -33.80
N PRO A 752 19.39 -19.52 -33.57
CA PRO A 752 20.38 -19.53 -34.65
C PRO A 752 20.10 -20.57 -35.74
N ASP A 753 19.34 -21.63 -35.45
CA ASP A 753 18.90 -22.65 -36.41
C ASP A 753 17.55 -22.31 -37.08
N ASN A 754 17.18 -21.02 -37.11
CA ASN A 754 15.98 -20.47 -37.77
C ASN A 754 14.63 -21.03 -37.27
N ARG A 755 14.58 -21.49 -36.02
CA ARG A 755 13.32 -21.84 -35.37
C ARG A 755 12.74 -20.63 -34.65
N ARG A 756 11.42 -20.63 -34.50
CA ARG A 756 10.70 -19.70 -33.62
C ARG A 756 10.19 -20.48 -32.42
N ILE A 757 10.71 -20.16 -31.24
CA ILE A 757 10.31 -20.80 -30.00
C ILE A 757 9.47 -19.81 -29.20
N LEU A 758 8.31 -20.25 -28.71
CA LEU A 758 7.38 -19.48 -27.90
C LEU A 758 7.23 -20.12 -26.53
N ILE A 759 7.15 -19.31 -25.49
CA ILE A 759 6.82 -19.75 -24.14
C ILE A 759 5.73 -18.84 -23.58
N GLY A 760 4.78 -19.41 -22.84
CA GLY A 760 3.64 -18.69 -22.26
C GLY A 760 3.64 -18.75 -20.74
N TRP A 761 2.95 -17.80 -20.11
CA TRP A 761 2.60 -17.93 -18.70
C TRP A 761 1.40 -18.87 -18.57
N MET A 762 1.58 -19.96 -17.81
CA MET A 762 0.51 -20.90 -17.48
C MET A 762 -0.26 -20.41 -16.24
N GLY A 763 -0.94 -19.28 -16.43
CA GLY A 763 -1.78 -18.64 -15.44
C GLY A 763 -2.53 -17.46 -16.04
N LEU A 764 -3.33 -16.78 -15.23
CA LEU A 764 -4.18 -15.67 -15.67
C LEU A 764 -4.10 -14.50 -14.68
N PRO A 765 -4.18 -13.24 -15.15
CA PRO A 765 -4.30 -12.07 -14.27
C PRO A 765 -5.53 -12.19 -13.37
N GLU A 766 -5.45 -11.62 -12.16
CA GLU A 766 -6.58 -11.51 -11.20
C GLU A 766 -7.14 -12.84 -10.69
N MET A 767 -6.60 -13.98 -11.14
CA MET A 767 -7.00 -15.31 -10.71
C MET A 767 -6.18 -15.78 -9.51
N LYS A 768 -6.79 -16.66 -8.69
CA LYS A 768 -6.14 -17.24 -7.52
C LYS A 768 -5.80 -18.71 -7.75
N TYR A 769 -4.68 -19.15 -7.18
CA TYR A 769 -4.23 -20.54 -7.26
C TYR A 769 -3.93 -21.15 -5.89
N PRO A 770 -4.16 -22.46 -5.70
CA PRO A 770 -3.86 -23.17 -4.46
C PRO A 770 -2.41 -23.05 -3.97
N THR A 771 -1.45 -22.74 -4.85
CA THR A 771 -0.03 -22.60 -4.48
C THR A 771 0.26 -21.37 -3.63
N GLU A 772 -0.59 -20.33 -3.69
CA GLU A 772 -0.39 -19.07 -2.96
C GLU A 772 -0.22 -19.29 -1.44
N LYS A 773 -0.95 -20.25 -0.88
CA LYS A 773 -0.86 -20.63 0.54
C LYS A 773 0.50 -21.23 0.94
N TYR A 774 1.30 -21.66 -0.04
CA TYR A 774 2.67 -22.17 0.14
C TYR A 774 3.72 -21.11 -0.19
N GLY A 775 3.33 -19.84 -0.34
CA GLY A 775 4.28 -18.74 -0.51
C GLY A 775 4.78 -18.56 -1.94
N TYR A 776 4.17 -19.22 -2.94
CA TYR A 776 4.51 -19.03 -4.35
C TYR A 776 3.33 -19.23 -5.30
N CYS A 777 3.39 -18.69 -6.52
CA CYS A 777 2.40 -18.90 -7.56
C CYS A 777 2.98 -18.59 -8.95
N GLY A 778 2.39 -19.21 -9.98
CA GLY A 778 2.78 -19.05 -11.38
C GLY A 778 3.83 -20.04 -11.87
N CYS A 779 3.62 -20.54 -13.09
CA CYS A 779 4.60 -21.31 -13.85
C CYS A 779 4.48 -20.97 -15.35
N LEU A 780 5.51 -21.27 -16.12
CA LEU A 780 5.51 -21.13 -17.58
C LEU A 780 5.14 -22.45 -18.25
N THR A 781 4.68 -22.39 -19.49
CA THR A 781 4.47 -23.57 -20.33
C THR A 781 5.80 -24.19 -20.75
N LEU A 782 5.74 -25.40 -21.33
CA LEU A 782 6.83 -25.90 -22.16
C LEU A 782 7.15 -24.89 -23.27
N PRO A 783 8.43 -24.75 -23.65
CA PRO A 783 8.80 -24.03 -24.86
C PRO A 783 8.25 -24.76 -26.09
N ARG A 784 7.61 -24.00 -26.98
CA ARG A 784 6.91 -24.51 -28.16
C ARG A 784 7.57 -24.01 -29.44
N GLU A 785 7.97 -24.91 -30.32
CA GLU A 785 8.40 -24.62 -31.67
C GLU A 785 7.19 -24.32 -32.56
N LEU A 786 7.22 -23.16 -33.22
CA LEU A 786 6.15 -22.67 -34.09
C LEU A 786 6.43 -22.99 -35.56
N THR A 787 5.42 -23.47 -36.27
CA THR A 787 5.43 -23.69 -37.73
C THR A 787 4.10 -23.27 -38.34
N ILE A 788 4.07 -22.98 -39.65
CA ILE A 788 2.81 -22.69 -40.35
C ILE A 788 2.49 -23.85 -41.30
N LYS A 789 1.26 -24.36 -41.24
CA LYS A 789 0.77 -25.37 -42.19
C LYS A 789 -0.67 -25.04 -42.56
N ASN A 790 -0.95 -24.98 -43.87
CA ASN A 790 -2.29 -24.68 -44.41
C ASN A 790 -2.92 -23.41 -43.81
N GLY A 791 -2.12 -22.34 -43.63
CA GLY A 791 -2.58 -21.08 -43.06
C GLY A 791 -2.92 -21.11 -41.56
N LYS A 792 -2.52 -22.17 -40.82
CA LYS A 792 -2.69 -22.29 -39.37
C LYS A 792 -1.34 -22.33 -38.68
N LEU A 793 -1.27 -21.76 -37.47
CA LEU A 793 -0.11 -21.86 -36.61
C LEU A 793 -0.12 -23.18 -35.83
N TYR A 794 0.94 -23.97 -35.98
CA TYR A 794 1.17 -25.20 -35.23
C TYR A 794 2.22 -24.95 -34.15
N GLN A 795 2.00 -25.49 -32.95
CA GLN A 795 2.91 -25.36 -31.81
C GLN A 795 3.22 -26.75 -31.28
N ASN A 796 4.48 -27.19 -31.35
CA ASN A 796 4.92 -28.45 -30.78
C ASN A 796 5.93 -28.21 -29.67
N PRO A 797 6.04 -29.06 -28.65
CA PRO A 797 7.17 -29.00 -27.73
C PRO A 797 8.49 -28.98 -28.51
N VAL A 798 9.48 -28.23 -28.02
CA VAL A 798 10.81 -28.19 -28.62
C VAL A 798 11.40 -29.60 -28.80
N LYS A 799 12.04 -29.85 -29.95
CA LYS A 799 12.63 -31.16 -30.30
C LYS A 799 13.62 -31.69 -29.24
N GLU A 800 14.23 -30.79 -28.47
CA GLU A 800 15.12 -31.10 -27.37
C GLU A 800 14.50 -32.04 -26.32
N ILE A 801 13.17 -32.05 -26.20
CA ILE A 801 12.42 -32.91 -25.27
C ILE A 801 12.64 -34.40 -25.53
N ASP A 802 13.02 -34.79 -26.76
CA ASP A 802 13.30 -36.18 -27.09
C ASP A 802 14.44 -36.81 -26.27
N LYS A 803 15.38 -35.99 -25.78
CA LYS A 803 16.48 -36.45 -24.91
C LYS A 803 15.99 -36.95 -23.56
N TYR A 804 14.86 -36.38 -23.11
CA TYR A 804 14.26 -36.55 -21.79
C TYR A 804 13.24 -37.69 -21.75
N ARG A 805 12.75 -38.14 -22.91
CA ARG A 805 11.84 -39.27 -23.04
C ARG A 805 12.55 -40.60 -22.75
N LYS A 806 12.15 -41.29 -21.68
CA LYS A 806 12.62 -42.63 -21.28
C LYS A 806 11.45 -43.63 -21.26
N ASN A 807 11.79 -44.91 -21.16
CA ASN A 807 10.87 -46.01 -20.83
C ASN A 807 9.49 -45.90 -21.49
N LYS A 808 9.44 -46.04 -22.82
CA LYS A 808 8.18 -45.97 -23.58
C LYS A 808 7.40 -47.27 -23.42
N ILE A 809 6.26 -47.21 -22.73
CA ILE A 809 5.42 -48.37 -22.40
C ILE A 809 4.07 -48.21 -23.08
N ILE A 810 3.66 -49.19 -23.87
CA ILE A 810 2.32 -49.23 -24.45
C ILE A 810 1.37 -49.72 -23.37
N LEU A 811 0.39 -48.89 -22.98
CA LEU A 811 -0.54 -49.23 -21.90
C LEU A 811 -1.57 -50.26 -22.37
N ASN A 812 -1.85 -51.24 -21.51
CA ASN A 812 -2.87 -52.26 -21.78
C ASN A 812 -4.27 -51.66 -21.62
N LYS A 813 -5.17 -51.93 -22.58
CA LYS A 813 -6.54 -51.41 -22.59
C LYS A 813 -7.39 -51.91 -21.43
N GLU A 814 -7.24 -53.17 -21.03
CA GLU A 814 -8.02 -53.72 -19.92
C GLU A 814 -7.53 -53.17 -18.57
N GLU A 815 -6.23 -52.95 -18.44
CA GLU A 815 -5.66 -52.28 -17.24
C GLU A 815 -6.10 -50.81 -17.16
N LEU A 816 -6.17 -50.10 -18.29
CA LEU A 816 -6.68 -48.73 -18.35
C LEU A 816 -8.15 -48.60 -17.89
N LYS A 817 -8.98 -49.66 -18.03
CA LYS A 817 -10.35 -49.65 -17.51
C LYS A 817 -10.40 -49.76 -16.00
N THR A 818 -9.44 -50.48 -15.40
CA THR A 818 -9.35 -50.69 -13.94
C THR A 818 -8.43 -49.67 -13.25
N GLY A 819 -7.70 -48.86 -14.01
CA GLY A 819 -6.78 -47.84 -13.53
C GLY A 819 -5.33 -48.33 -13.49
N ILE A 820 -4.42 -47.51 -13.98
CA ILE A 820 -2.97 -47.73 -13.93
C ILE A 820 -2.34 -46.67 -13.05
N SER A 821 -1.59 -47.06 -12.02
CA SER A 821 -0.83 -46.13 -11.19
C SER A 821 0.24 -45.43 -12.04
N ALA A 822 0.38 -44.12 -11.87
CA ALA A 822 1.30 -43.30 -12.63
C ALA A 822 2.08 -42.37 -11.70
N GLU A 823 3.31 -42.04 -12.10
CA GLU A 823 4.07 -40.97 -11.44
C GLU A 823 3.36 -39.61 -11.54
N ASN A 824 3.82 -38.63 -10.77
CA ASN A 824 3.24 -37.28 -10.81
C ASN A 824 3.63 -36.46 -12.05
N SER A 825 4.58 -36.94 -12.84
CA SER A 825 5.09 -36.27 -14.04
C SER A 825 5.38 -37.28 -15.14
N TYR A 826 4.80 -37.12 -16.32
CA TYR A 826 4.99 -38.02 -17.46
C TYR A 826 4.44 -37.40 -18.75
N GLU A 827 4.64 -38.10 -19.85
CA GLU A 827 4.00 -37.82 -21.13
C GLU A 827 3.13 -39.01 -21.55
N LEU A 828 1.93 -38.73 -22.08
CA LEU A 828 1.09 -39.71 -22.77
C LEU A 828 0.98 -39.38 -24.24
N GLN A 829 1.48 -40.28 -25.06
CA GLN A 829 1.33 -40.23 -26.52
C GLN A 829 0.18 -41.14 -26.94
N ALA A 830 -0.94 -40.56 -27.34
CA ALA A 830 -2.12 -41.29 -27.79
C ALA A 830 -2.34 -41.12 -29.30
N LYS A 831 -2.45 -42.23 -30.03
CA LYS A 831 -2.73 -42.24 -31.48
C LYS A 831 -3.98 -43.05 -31.78
N PHE A 832 -4.99 -42.40 -32.33
CA PHE A 832 -6.26 -42.99 -32.72
C PHE A 832 -6.44 -42.93 -34.23
N GLU A 833 -6.82 -44.06 -34.83
CA GLU A 833 -7.05 -44.19 -36.26
C GLU A 833 -8.49 -44.68 -36.50
N ASN A 834 -9.18 -44.10 -37.48
CA ASN A 834 -10.56 -44.47 -37.85
C ASN A 834 -11.56 -44.50 -36.67
N ILE A 835 -11.55 -43.47 -35.81
CA ILE A 835 -12.42 -43.38 -34.63
C ILE A 835 -13.90 -43.41 -35.04
N LYS A 836 -14.66 -44.35 -34.47
CA LYS A 836 -16.12 -44.49 -34.66
C LYS A 836 -16.93 -44.19 -33.40
N GLU A 837 -16.31 -44.24 -32.24
CA GLU A 837 -16.98 -44.13 -30.95
C GLU A 837 -16.28 -43.10 -30.05
N SER A 838 -17.05 -42.52 -29.13
CA SER A 838 -16.53 -41.59 -28.14
C SER A 838 -15.62 -42.32 -27.14
N PHE A 839 -14.64 -41.60 -26.57
CA PHE A 839 -13.75 -42.13 -25.54
C PHE A 839 -13.43 -41.09 -24.48
N THR A 840 -12.91 -41.55 -23.34
CA THR A 840 -12.39 -40.69 -22.27
C THR A 840 -10.99 -41.14 -21.85
N ILE A 841 -10.16 -40.18 -21.45
CA ILE A 841 -8.90 -40.38 -20.74
C ILE A 841 -8.96 -39.52 -19.49
N ASP A 842 -8.91 -40.15 -18.33
CA ASP A 842 -8.99 -39.50 -17.03
C ASP A 842 -7.63 -39.57 -16.35
N LEU A 843 -7.12 -38.39 -16.00
CA LEU A 843 -5.78 -38.16 -15.45
C LEU A 843 -5.91 -37.50 -14.08
N PHE A 844 -4.80 -37.49 -13.33
CA PHE A 844 -4.80 -37.04 -11.92
C PHE A 844 -5.84 -37.78 -11.07
N SER A 845 -6.23 -38.99 -11.49
CA SER A 845 -7.33 -39.69 -10.85
C SER A 845 -6.89 -40.27 -9.52
N ASN A 846 -7.79 -40.28 -8.54
CA ASN A 846 -7.63 -41.16 -7.39
C ASN A 846 -7.92 -42.63 -7.77
N GLU A 847 -7.52 -43.57 -6.92
CA GLU A 847 -7.71 -45.02 -7.14
C GLU A 847 -9.20 -45.40 -7.31
N LYS A 848 -10.09 -44.69 -6.60
CA LYS A 848 -11.54 -44.95 -6.64
C LYS A 848 -12.24 -44.38 -7.86
N HIS A 849 -11.52 -43.68 -8.74
CA HIS A 849 -12.04 -43.01 -9.94
C HIS A 849 -13.21 -42.05 -9.66
N THR A 850 -13.18 -41.36 -8.51
CA THR A 850 -14.19 -40.35 -8.14
C THR A 850 -13.73 -38.93 -8.40
N GLU A 851 -12.41 -38.72 -8.41
CA GLU A 851 -11.77 -37.44 -8.64
C GLU A 851 -10.84 -37.57 -9.84
N TYR A 852 -10.96 -36.70 -10.83
CA TYR A 852 -10.15 -36.77 -12.06
C TYR A 852 -10.29 -35.53 -12.93
N ALA A 853 -9.29 -35.30 -13.78
CA ALA A 853 -9.39 -34.41 -14.93
C ALA A 853 -9.61 -35.25 -16.19
N ARG A 854 -10.68 -34.97 -16.92
CA ARG A 854 -11.14 -35.78 -18.04
C ARG A 854 -10.87 -35.11 -19.38
N ILE A 855 -10.17 -35.82 -20.25
CA ILE A 855 -10.13 -35.55 -21.68
C ILE A 855 -11.21 -36.40 -22.34
N LYS A 856 -12.15 -35.77 -23.03
CA LYS A 856 -13.30 -36.45 -23.64
C LYS A 856 -13.36 -36.16 -25.13
N TYR A 857 -13.35 -37.20 -25.95
CA TYR A 857 -13.67 -37.11 -27.37
C TYR A 857 -15.11 -37.56 -27.63
N SER A 858 -15.88 -36.75 -28.36
CA SER A 858 -17.21 -37.10 -28.85
C SER A 858 -17.16 -37.46 -30.33
N ALA A 859 -17.42 -38.73 -30.69
CA ALA A 859 -17.44 -39.14 -32.09
C ALA A 859 -18.63 -38.57 -32.88
N THR A 860 -19.77 -38.32 -32.22
CA THR A 860 -20.95 -37.75 -32.87
C THR A 860 -20.78 -36.27 -33.18
N LYS A 861 -20.14 -35.51 -32.29
CA LYS A 861 -19.89 -34.08 -32.48
C LYS A 861 -18.52 -33.77 -33.11
N LYS A 862 -17.59 -34.74 -33.11
CA LYS A 862 -16.19 -34.58 -33.51
C LYS A 862 -15.48 -33.48 -32.71
N GLU A 863 -15.70 -33.51 -31.40
CA GLU A 863 -15.21 -32.52 -30.44
C GLU A 863 -14.31 -33.19 -29.40
N LEU A 864 -13.24 -32.50 -29.01
CA LEU A 864 -12.35 -32.88 -27.91
C LEU A 864 -12.44 -31.83 -26.80
N TRP A 865 -12.70 -32.29 -25.58
CA TRP A 865 -12.92 -31.46 -24.40
C TRP A 865 -11.93 -31.80 -23.28
N LEU A 866 -11.54 -30.80 -22.51
CA LEU A 866 -10.93 -30.96 -21.19
C LEU A 866 -11.93 -30.53 -20.11
N ASP A 867 -12.12 -31.37 -19.10
CA ASP A 867 -13.03 -31.15 -17.97
C ASP A 867 -12.27 -31.38 -16.67
N ARG A 868 -12.14 -30.33 -15.86
CA ARG A 868 -11.50 -30.37 -14.52
C ARG A 868 -12.50 -30.28 -13.38
N GLY A 869 -13.81 -30.38 -13.66
CA GLY A 869 -14.88 -30.19 -12.66
C GLY A 869 -15.02 -31.34 -11.66
N ASN A 870 -14.32 -32.45 -11.86
CA ASN A 870 -14.29 -33.59 -10.94
C ASN A 870 -13.07 -33.58 -10.01
N MET A 871 -12.20 -32.57 -10.06
CA MET A 871 -11.05 -32.47 -9.16
C MET A 871 -11.49 -32.09 -7.73
N ASP A 872 -10.78 -32.62 -6.73
CA ASP A 872 -11.00 -32.33 -5.31
C ASP A 872 -10.61 -30.91 -4.89
N ILE A 873 -9.66 -30.30 -5.61
CA ILE A 873 -9.28 -28.90 -5.43
C ILE A 873 -9.78 -28.07 -6.63
N PRO A 874 -10.85 -27.27 -6.47
CA PRO A 874 -11.37 -26.43 -7.53
C PRO A 874 -10.43 -25.25 -7.84
N VAL A 875 -10.43 -24.81 -9.10
CA VAL A 875 -9.62 -23.69 -9.59
C VAL A 875 -10.47 -22.80 -10.49
N ASN A 876 -10.67 -21.54 -10.07
CA ASN A 876 -11.31 -20.48 -10.85
C ASN A 876 -12.61 -20.90 -11.56
N GLU A 877 -13.49 -21.63 -10.87
CA GLU A 877 -14.71 -22.23 -11.45
C GLU A 877 -15.71 -21.19 -11.97
N SER A 878 -15.61 -19.93 -11.55
CA SER A 878 -16.38 -18.81 -12.10
C SER A 878 -16.16 -18.62 -13.60
N HIS A 879 -15.03 -19.08 -14.14
CA HIS A 879 -14.70 -19.09 -15.57
C HIS A 879 -14.94 -20.48 -16.22
N GLY A 880 -15.73 -21.33 -15.57
CA GLY A 880 -16.11 -22.65 -16.01
C GLY A 880 -15.09 -23.74 -15.67
N THR A 881 -15.54 -24.99 -15.79
CA THR A 881 -14.75 -26.20 -15.50
C THR A 881 -14.49 -27.06 -16.72
N LYS A 882 -14.98 -26.64 -17.90
CA LYS A 882 -14.82 -27.34 -19.19
C LYS A 882 -14.27 -26.40 -20.26
N ARG A 883 -13.45 -26.94 -21.16
CA ARG A 883 -12.93 -26.26 -22.35
C ARG A 883 -13.04 -27.15 -23.57
N LEU A 884 -13.52 -26.61 -24.67
CA LEU A 884 -13.48 -27.24 -25.98
C LEU A 884 -12.09 -26.98 -26.59
N ILE A 885 -11.26 -28.02 -26.70
CA ILE A 885 -9.90 -27.89 -27.23
C ILE A 885 -9.92 -27.82 -28.75
N ALA A 886 -10.68 -28.74 -29.37
CA ALA A 886 -10.77 -28.86 -30.81
C ALA A 886 -12.15 -29.36 -31.23
N ASN A 887 -12.61 -28.91 -32.39
CA ASN A 887 -13.87 -29.32 -33.02
C ASN A 887 -13.62 -29.70 -34.48
N ASN A 888 -14.64 -30.24 -35.14
CA ASN A 888 -14.57 -30.68 -36.53
C ASN A 888 -13.40 -31.64 -36.81
N LEU A 889 -13.04 -32.46 -35.81
CA LEU A 889 -11.91 -33.37 -35.90
C LEU A 889 -12.16 -34.46 -36.97
N GLU A 890 -11.10 -34.84 -37.65
CA GLU A 890 -11.10 -36.01 -38.52
C GLU A 890 -11.20 -37.30 -37.70
N ASN A 891 -11.38 -38.43 -38.39
CA ASN A 891 -11.45 -39.73 -37.73
C ASN A 891 -10.07 -40.22 -37.25
N ASN A 892 -8.99 -39.50 -37.56
CA ASN A 892 -7.65 -39.75 -37.05
C ASN A 892 -7.31 -38.62 -36.07
N LEU A 893 -6.77 -38.99 -34.91
CA LEU A 893 -6.47 -38.06 -33.83
C LEU A 893 -5.16 -38.46 -33.15
N THR A 894 -4.26 -37.50 -32.97
CA THR A 894 -3.08 -37.68 -32.11
C THR A 894 -3.15 -36.72 -30.95
N LEU A 895 -2.88 -37.21 -29.74
CA LEU A 895 -2.73 -36.41 -28.54
C LEU A 895 -1.33 -36.65 -27.97
N ASP A 896 -0.59 -35.59 -27.72
CA ASP A 896 0.62 -35.61 -26.91
C ASP A 896 0.32 -34.81 -25.63
N ILE A 897 0.29 -35.50 -24.49
CA ILE A 897 -0.23 -34.97 -23.23
C ILE A 897 0.91 -34.96 -22.20
N PHE A 898 1.36 -33.77 -21.82
CA PHE A 898 2.37 -33.59 -20.79
C PHE A 898 1.69 -33.34 -19.46
N VAL A 899 1.92 -34.22 -18.51
CA VAL A 899 1.43 -34.13 -17.14
C VAL A 899 2.60 -33.78 -16.24
N ASP A 900 2.46 -32.72 -15.46
CA ASP A 900 3.37 -32.34 -14.37
C ASP A 900 2.59 -32.36 -13.04
N THR A 901 3.28 -32.14 -11.93
CA THR A 901 2.72 -32.27 -10.58
C THR A 901 1.44 -31.47 -10.40
N SER A 902 1.35 -30.25 -10.92
CA SER A 902 0.15 -29.41 -10.83
C SER A 902 -0.30 -28.75 -12.14
N SER A 903 0.01 -29.37 -13.28
CA SER A 903 -0.41 -28.87 -14.59
C SER A 903 -0.46 -29.95 -15.66
N ILE A 904 -1.20 -29.63 -16.72
CA ILE A 904 -1.28 -30.44 -17.94
C ILE A 904 -1.16 -29.54 -19.18
N GLU A 905 -0.49 -30.03 -20.21
CA GLU A 905 -0.51 -29.49 -21.57
C GLU A 905 -0.92 -30.58 -22.56
N ILE A 906 -1.88 -30.29 -23.43
CA ILE A 906 -2.43 -31.24 -24.41
C ILE A 906 -2.19 -30.69 -25.80
N PHE A 907 -1.35 -31.35 -26.60
CA PHE A 907 -1.09 -31.03 -27.99
C PHE A 907 -1.89 -31.97 -28.90
N VAL A 908 -2.77 -31.39 -29.72
CA VAL A 908 -3.68 -32.12 -30.60
C VAL A 908 -3.17 -32.07 -32.04
N ASN A 909 -3.19 -33.21 -32.73
CA ASN A 909 -2.83 -33.33 -34.15
C ASN A 909 -1.45 -32.74 -34.50
N ASN A 910 -0.44 -33.10 -33.70
CA ASN A 910 0.92 -32.57 -33.82
C ASN A 910 0.97 -31.04 -33.67
N GLY A 911 0.25 -30.52 -32.67
CA GLY A 911 0.30 -29.12 -32.29
C GLY A 911 -0.64 -28.17 -33.03
N GLU A 912 -1.64 -28.67 -33.75
CA GLU A 912 -2.64 -27.81 -34.42
C GLU A 912 -3.50 -27.04 -33.41
N LYS A 913 -3.87 -27.71 -32.30
CA LYS A 913 -4.58 -27.13 -31.16
C LYS A 913 -3.89 -27.54 -29.88
N ILE A 914 -3.88 -26.64 -28.90
CA ILE A 914 -3.21 -26.84 -27.62
C ILE A 914 -4.16 -26.44 -26.50
N ALA A 915 -4.09 -27.13 -25.36
CA ALA A 915 -4.74 -26.71 -24.13
C ALA A 915 -3.82 -26.87 -22.93
N SER A 916 -3.59 -25.77 -22.22
CA SER A 916 -2.81 -25.72 -20.97
C SER A 916 -3.71 -25.44 -19.77
N SER A 917 -3.49 -26.18 -18.68
CA SER A 917 -4.28 -26.00 -17.47
C SER A 917 -3.46 -26.28 -16.22
N ARG A 918 -3.70 -25.48 -15.18
CA ARG A 918 -3.34 -25.83 -13.81
C ARG A 918 -4.36 -26.83 -13.27
N ILE A 919 -3.88 -27.86 -12.59
CA ILE A 919 -4.68 -28.94 -12.00
C ILE A 919 -4.06 -29.27 -10.64
N PHE A 920 -4.88 -29.31 -9.58
CA PHE A 920 -4.38 -29.59 -8.24
C PHE A 920 -5.18 -30.74 -7.64
N THR A 921 -4.50 -31.58 -6.87
CA THR A 921 -5.13 -32.68 -6.15
C THR A 921 -4.43 -33.02 -4.86
N THR A 922 -5.17 -33.39 -3.83
CA THR A 922 -4.62 -33.89 -2.57
C THR A 922 -4.10 -35.33 -2.66
N ASN A 923 -4.41 -36.04 -3.75
CA ASN A 923 -4.00 -37.43 -3.96
C ASN A 923 -2.48 -37.56 -4.16
N GLU A 924 -1.83 -38.30 -3.27
CA GLU A 924 -0.39 -38.62 -3.37
C GLU A 924 -0.12 -39.66 -4.47
N GLU A 925 -0.96 -40.69 -4.56
CA GLU A 925 -0.96 -41.68 -5.63
C GLU A 925 -1.99 -41.30 -6.69
N ARG A 926 -1.56 -41.35 -7.96
CA ARG A 926 -2.38 -40.94 -9.10
C ARG A 926 -2.54 -42.07 -10.08
N PHE A 927 -3.68 -42.09 -10.75
CA PHE A 927 -4.07 -43.13 -11.68
C PHE A 927 -4.48 -42.54 -13.02
N ILE A 928 -4.25 -43.34 -14.05
CA ILE A 928 -4.72 -43.11 -15.42
C ILE A 928 -5.84 -44.10 -15.69
N PHE A 929 -7.01 -43.59 -16.05
CA PHE A 929 -8.13 -44.40 -16.55
C PHE A 929 -8.42 -44.03 -18.00
N ALA A 930 -8.83 -45.00 -18.81
CA ALA A 930 -9.34 -44.70 -20.14
C ALA A 930 -10.44 -45.68 -20.55
N ASP A 931 -11.56 -45.14 -21.05
CA ASP A 931 -12.62 -45.93 -21.67
C ASP A 931 -12.41 -45.97 -23.18
N LEU A 932 -11.73 -47.04 -23.62
CA LEU A 932 -11.32 -47.29 -24.99
C LEU A 932 -12.05 -48.52 -25.54
N LYS A 933 -12.92 -48.34 -26.56
CA LYS A 933 -13.62 -49.44 -27.26
C LYS A 933 -12.67 -50.27 -28.16
N GLU A 934 -13.12 -51.42 -28.69
CA GLU A 934 -12.24 -52.43 -29.35
C GLU A 934 -11.31 -51.87 -30.45
N ASN A 935 -11.78 -50.94 -31.30
CA ASN A 935 -10.96 -50.28 -32.34
C ASN A 935 -10.24 -49.01 -31.88
N ALA A 936 -10.19 -48.73 -30.58
CA ALA A 936 -9.61 -47.51 -30.05
C ALA A 936 -8.09 -47.49 -30.13
N GLY A 937 -7.56 -46.28 -30.24
CA GLY A 937 -6.16 -45.97 -30.43
C GLY A 937 -5.20 -46.55 -29.39
N LYS A 938 -3.91 -46.36 -29.69
CA LYS A 938 -2.79 -46.78 -28.86
C LYS A 938 -2.41 -45.63 -27.92
N ILE A 939 -2.37 -45.88 -26.62
CA ILE A 939 -1.81 -44.95 -25.62
C ILE A 939 -0.43 -45.48 -25.19
N THR A 940 0.58 -44.62 -25.28
CA THR A 940 1.95 -44.91 -24.86
C THR A 940 2.31 -43.98 -23.71
N TYR A 941 2.65 -44.56 -22.57
CA TYR A 941 3.24 -43.88 -21.44
C TYR A 941 4.73 -43.66 -21.69
N VAL A 942 5.20 -42.45 -21.41
CA VAL A 942 6.59 -42.05 -21.60
C VAL A 942 7.05 -41.36 -20.33
N GLU A 943 8.10 -41.91 -19.71
CA GLU A 943 8.74 -41.28 -18.57
C GLU A 943 9.57 -40.07 -19.02
N LEU A 944 9.59 -39.03 -18.19
CA LEU A 944 10.34 -37.80 -18.43
C LEU A 944 11.42 -37.61 -17.35
N ASP A 945 12.68 -37.58 -17.77
CA ASP A 945 13.87 -37.58 -16.91
C ASP A 945 14.66 -36.26 -17.02
N PHE A 946 14.08 -35.17 -16.49
CA PHE A 946 14.58 -33.78 -16.54
C PHE A 946 15.71 -33.43 -15.58
#